data_AF-K3WDW1-F1
#
_entry.id   AF-K3WDW1-F1
#
_cell.length_a   1.000
_cell.length_b   1.000
_cell.length_c   1.000
_cell.angle_alpha   90.00
_cell.angle_beta   90.00
_cell.angle_gamma   90.00
#
_symmetry.space_group_name_H-M   'P 1'
#
loop_
_entity.id
_entity.type
_entity.pdbx_description
1 polymer ?
#
loop_
_entity_poly.entity_id
_entity_poly.type
_entity_poly.pdbx_seq_one_letter_code
_entity_poly.pdbx_strand_id
1 'polypeptide(L)'
;MPLSLGSNLRRYALRLPVSSYTWVAYAHAAIAAPHVFLMLRMLVYSAYYRRLVFESNTSSRISSTNASSKLHSRFLYTSKYFGSLNRKVFYWRKWLFGHTGLFGLGGPHFRTIFLCQEAVEIGLQTAQAYRMSCWLPRAWLNRSGLVMDLVSMIGVPVFLALPYFSMYAPERFSFAAHYWYDDQWLINMVNECQVIMITSMWELIMRLVFSTTLLMTFMVVKTLIRSEKTKIHSIIASTPLAQVETLKVTPIGSRGATPVEALTTTTATPLSGPSTKPLDAITEPMNNATSTLRRSFTPTRALIPKMSNYIGPRFFAFQDRLVHWGHRVFLLWGLLVLLIQVHADQLPSPQLCGLQVRPWLQLKPSCSILVVDCYKQNLTGQVDEIKTTMDKMNQPMLAHMVFRHCPHLEMPPNLKVLSRLIGLKVYNSTIARWEQDAALTNTHHQYLTFMFLVKVNMTGIPQGLLTNDYPKRLTDVEFSTTNLTTLPDDLHMKWPKGMVLVLERAKFKKVPEVLKHLQVGYLGFNDNNVSDIPIEIFSHPYARSVWLNGNPITHLPDGSVLSSLLRVRVINSNISVETLPEWLPSTFLTHASLNAGGTPLCAQIAALKAAAGDMTALGPQLAKVYENVICTVLTGDLFTYYPLTLEDKYNAGNTALISL
;
A
#
# COMPACT_ATOMS: atom_id res chain seq x y z
N MET A 1 -15.55 -18.83 -4.52
CA MET A 1 -14.10 -18.79 -4.83
C MET A 1 -13.37 -18.01 -3.75
N PRO A 2 -12.20 -18.43 -3.24
CA PRO A 2 -11.32 -17.43 -2.65
C PRO A 2 -11.14 -16.35 -3.72
N LEU A 3 -11.64 -15.15 -3.45
CA LEU A 3 -11.49 -14.03 -4.38
C LEU A 3 -10.00 -13.86 -4.67
N SER A 4 -9.67 -13.52 -5.92
CA SER A 4 -8.28 -13.17 -6.24
C SER A 4 -7.84 -12.04 -5.31
N LEU A 5 -6.54 -11.96 -5.01
CA LEU A 5 -6.02 -10.91 -4.13
C LEU A 5 -6.50 -9.52 -4.56
N GLY A 6 -6.43 -9.23 -5.87
CA GLY A 6 -6.91 -7.96 -6.42
C GLY A 6 -8.42 -7.71 -6.24
N SER A 7 -9.24 -8.76 -6.21
CA SER A 7 -10.68 -8.64 -5.94
C SER A 7 -10.96 -8.35 -4.47
N ASN A 8 -10.24 -9.02 -3.55
CA ASN A 8 -10.34 -8.71 -2.12
C ASN A 8 -9.83 -7.30 -1.80
N LEU A 9 -8.68 -6.91 -2.34
CA LEU A 9 -8.15 -5.55 -2.18
C LEU A 9 -9.12 -4.50 -2.74
N ARG A 10 -9.84 -4.79 -3.82
CA ARG A 10 -10.89 -3.91 -4.34
C ARG A 10 -12.08 -3.83 -3.39
N ARG A 11 -12.55 -4.98 -2.91
CA ARG A 11 -13.71 -5.11 -2.02
C ARG A 11 -13.51 -4.28 -0.75
N TYR A 12 -12.33 -4.38 -0.13
CA TYR A 12 -11.97 -3.65 1.08
C TYR A 12 -11.36 -2.25 0.82
N ALA A 13 -11.37 -1.78 -0.43
CA ALA A 13 -10.79 -0.50 -0.85
C ALA A 13 -9.32 -0.28 -0.42
N LEU A 14 -8.53 -1.35 -0.38
CA LEU A 14 -7.10 -1.36 -0.07
C LEU A 14 -6.21 -1.07 -1.29
N ARG A 15 -6.79 -0.51 -2.36
CA ARG A 15 -6.09 -0.10 -3.57
C ARG A 15 -6.74 1.14 -4.16
N LEU A 16 -5.94 1.91 -4.90
CA LEU A 16 -6.46 3.03 -5.70
C LEU A 16 -7.66 2.62 -6.56
N PRO A 17 -8.73 3.45 -6.60
CA PRO A 17 -9.84 3.24 -7.53
C PRO A 17 -9.35 3.17 -8.97
N VAL A 18 -9.96 2.30 -9.78
CA VAL A 18 -9.60 2.14 -11.20
C VAL A 18 -9.79 3.46 -11.98
N SER A 19 -10.73 4.30 -11.57
CA SER A 19 -10.94 5.65 -12.12
C SER A 19 -9.72 6.58 -11.94
N SER A 20 -8.86 6.31 -10.96
CA SER A 20 -7.65 7.07 -10.70
C SER A 20 -6.47 6.65 -11.61
N TYR A 21 -6.55 5.51 -12.30
CA TYR A 21 -5.42 5.02 -13.11
C TYR A 21 -5.09 5.92 -14.30
N THR A 22 -6.09 6.58 -14.89
CA THR A 22 -5.89 7.58 -15.95
C THR A 22 -5.08 8.77 -15.44
N TRP A 23 -5.35 9.24 -14.23
CA TRP A 23 -4.59 10.31 -13.59
C TRP A 23 -3.15 9.90 -13.26
N VAL A 24 -2.96 8.66 -12.79
CA VAL A 24 -1.62 8.10 -12.59
C VAL A 24 -0.84 8.10 -13.92
N ALA A 25 -1.46 7.69 -15.03
CA ALA A 25 -0.83 7.71 -16.34
C ALA A 25 -0.48 9.13 -16.80
N TYR A 26 -1.36 10.12 -16.60
CA TYR A 26 -1.05 11.52 -16.92
C TYR A 26 0.10 12.07 -16.08
N ALA A 27 0.16 11.75 -14.78
CA ALA A 27 1.24 12.17 -13.90
C ALA A 27 2.59 11.58 -14.36
N HIS A 28 2.64 10.29 -14.68
CA HIS A 28 3.85 9.64 -15.20
C HIS A 28 4.27 10.24 -16.56
N ALA A 29 3.31 10.52 -17.45
CA ALA A 29 3.60 11.17 -18.72
C ALA A 29 4.16 12.59 -18.54
N ALA A 30 3.63 13.35 -17.58
CA ALA A 30 4.10 14.70 -17.25
C ALA A 30 5.52 14.68 -16.67
N ILE A 31 5.86 13.70 -15.81
CA ILE A 31 7.21 13.49 -15.29
C ILE A 31 8.16 13.05 -16.41
N ALA A 32 7.73 12.12 -17.28
CA ALA A 32 8.56 11.58 -18.35
C ALA A 32 8.88 12.61 -19.46
N ALA A 33 7.98 13.54 -19.75
CA ALA A 33 8.14 14.48 -20.86
C ALA A 33 9.42 15.35 -20.77
N PRO A 34 9.77 15.97 -19.62
CA PRO A 34 11.06 16.63 -19.44
C PRO A 34 12.27 15.71 -19.64
N HIS A 35 12.22 14.47 -19.14
CA HIS A 35 13.31 13.51 -19.32
C HIS A 35 13.51 13.12 -20.79
N VAL A 36 12.41 12.88 -21.51
CA VAL A 36 12.44 12.60 -22.96
C VAL A 36 12.97 13.80 -23.73
N PHE A 37 12.56 15.03 -23.38
CA PHE A 37 13.09 16.25 -23.99
C PHE A 37 14.61 16.37 -23.79
N LEU A 38 15.12 16.16 -22.57
CA LEU A 38 16.54 16.20 -22.27
C LEU A 38 17.31 15.09 -23.02
N MET A 39 16.77 13.87 -23.05
CA MET A 39 17.37 12.74 -23.76
C MET A 39 17.44 13.00 -25.27
N LEU A 40 16.36 13.49 -25.88
CA LEU A 40 16.34 13.89 -27.28
C LEU A 40 17.36 14.98 -27.57
N ARG A 41 17.49 15.97 -26.68
CA ARG A 41 18.48 17.03 -26.83
C ARG A 41 19.91 16.49 -26.79
N MET A 42 20.19 15.56 -25.87
CA MET A 42 21.49 14.87 -25.81
C MET A 42 21.76 14.07 -27.08
N LEU A 43 20.78 13.32 -27.60
CA LEU A 43 20.91 12.54 -28.82
C LEU A 43 21.15 13.42 -30.05
N VAL A 44 20.40 14.53 -30.19
CA VAL A 44 20.56 15.49 -31.29
C VAL A 44 21.94 16.12 -31.26
N TYR A 45 22.40 16.61 -30.11
CA TYR A 45 23.75 17.15 -30.00
C TYR A 45 24.83 16.08 -30.21
N SER A 46 24.60 14.86 -29.73
CA SER A 46 25.56 13.78 -29.90
C SER A 46 25.71 13.37 -31.36
N ALA A 47 24.60 13.34 -32.11
CA ALA A 47 24.60 13.11 -33.54
C ALA A 47 25.24 14.28 -34.31
N TYR A 48 24.90 15.51 -33.95
CA TYR A 48 25.45 16.72 -34.58
C TYR A 48 26.97 16.82 -34.42
N TYR A 49 27.49 16.57 -33.21
CA TYR A 49 28.92 16.62 -32.92
C TYR A 49 29.64 15.27 -33.12
N ARG A 50 28.93 14.23 -33.57
CA ARG A 50 29.41 12.85 -33.75
C ARG A 50 30.18 12.29 -32.54
N ARG A 51 29.80 12.71 -31.33
CA ARG A 51 30.38 12.26 -30.05
C ARG A 51 29.32 12.31 -28.98
N LEU A 52 29.40 11.49 -27.94
CA LEU A 52 28.42 11.48 -26.87
C LEU A 52 28.50 12.79 -26.04
N VAL A 53 27.45 13.60 -26.03
CA VAL A 53 27.39 14.91 -25.35
C VAL A 53 26.28 14.91 -24.30
N PHE A 54 26.66 15.10 -23.02
CA PHE A 54 25.74 15.09 -21.87
C PHE A 54 25.38 16.48 -21.32
N GLU A 55 26.15 17.54 -21.65
CA GLU A 55 25.96 18.88 -21.10
C GLU A 55 26.23 19.94 -22.19
N SER A 56 25.26 20.80 -22.49
CA SER A 56 25.47 21.93 -23.40
C SER A 56 26.11 23.07 -22.62
N ASN A 57 27.43 23.13 -22.61
CA ASN A 57 28.15 24.20 -21.96
C ASN A 57 28.09 25.47 -22.85
N THR A 58 27.04 26.28 -22.66
CA THR A 58 26.94 27.62 -23.26
C THR A 58 26.56 28.62 -22.19
N SER A 59 27.50 28.90 -21.30
CA SER A 59 27.63 30.24 -20.72
C SER A 59 28.72 30.99 -21.49
N SER A 60 28.38 31.50 -22.66
CA SER A 60 29.11 32.61 -23.28
C SER A 60 28.12 33.54 -23.97
N ARG A 61 28.25 34.82 -23.67
CA ARG A 61 27.48 35.93 -24.23
C ARG A 61 27.33 35.80 -25.75
N ILE A 62 26.10 35.72 -26.22
CA ILE A 62 25.74 36.23 -27.55
C ILE A 62 24.74 37.35 -27.32
N SER A 63 25.28 38.56 -27.21
CA SER A 63 24.55 39.75 -27.64
C SER A 63 24.50 39.70 -29.16
N SER A 64 23.42 39.18 -29.73
CA SER A 64 22.98 39.61 -31.05
C SER A 64 21.45 39.64 -31.07
N THR A 65 20.95 40.85 -30.84
CA THR A 65 19.70 41.32 -31.43
C THR A 65 19.72 41.00 -32.92
N ASN A 66 18.63 40.44 -33.46
CA ASN A 66 18.32 40.19 -34.89
C ASN A 66 18.34 38.74 -35.41
N ALA A 67 18.09 37.73 -34.57
CA ALA A 67 17.76 36.36 -35.04
C ALA A 67 16.42 35.80 -34.50
N SER A 68 15.61 36.63 -33.82
CA SER A 68 14.33 36.20 -33.22
C SER A 68 13.09 36.41 -34.11
N SER A 69 13.20 37.08 -35.27
CA SER A 69 12.03 37.43 -36.09
C SER A 69 11.79 36.51 -37.30
N LYS A 70 12.69 35.56 -37.62
CA LYS A 70 12.52 34.65 -38.77
C LYS A 70 12.18 33.20 -38.45
N LEU A 71 12.25 32.78 -37.17
CA LEU A 71 11.92 31.41 -36.76
C LEU A 71 10.48 31.25 -36.24
N HIS A 72 9.85 32.34 -35.81
CA HIS A 72 8.47 32.32 -35.33
C HIS A 72 7.43 32.26 -36.47
N SER A 73 7.77 32.73 -37.69
CA SER A 73 6.86 32.71 -38.84
C SER A 73 6.83 31.39 -39.62
N ARG A 74 7.75 30.45 -39.36
CA ARG A 74 7.75 29.11 -39.97
C ARG A 74 7.11 28.03 -39.11
N PHE A 75 6.88 28.28 -37.81
CA PHE A 75 6.31 27.27 -36.91
C PHE A 75 4.77 27.23 -36.89
N LEU A 76 4.10 28.19 -37.54
CA LEU A 76 2.63 28.24 -37.65
C LEU A 76 2.07 27.73 -38.98
N TYR A 77 2.89 27.07 -39.82
CA TYR A 77 2.45 26.56 -41.14
C TYR A 77 2.60 25.04 -41.31
N THR A 78 2.52 24.27 -40.22
CA THR A 78 2.50 22.79 -40.28
C THR A 78 1.30 22.15 -39.59
N SER A 79 0.28 22.93 -39.21
CA SER A 79 -0.94 22.43 -38.56
C SER A 79 -1.95 21.72 -39.48
N LYS A 80 -1.64 21.46 -40.76
CA LYS A 80 -2.59 20.83 -41.71
C LYS A 80 -2.20 19.44 -42.24
N TYR A 81 -1.06 18.88 -41.82
CA TYR A 81 -0.59 17.56 -42.31
C TYR A 81 -0.61 16.43 -41.27
N PHE A 82 -1.16 16.65 -40.07
CA PHE A 82 -1.21 15.63 -39.01
C PHE A 82 -2.50 14.77 -38.97
N GLY A 83 -3.38 14.89 -39.97
CA GLY A 83 -4.65 14.14 -40.01
C GLY A 83 -4.56 12.69 -40.52
N SER A 84 -3.51 12.33 -41.28
CA SER A 84 -3.44 11.03 -41.98
C SER A 84 -2.54 9.99 -41.29
N LEU A 85 -1.62 10.41 -40.42
CA LEU A 85 -0.72 9.50 -39.70
C LEU A 85 -1.34 8.88 -38.43
N ASN A 86 -2.65 9.02 -38.22
CA ASN A 86 -3.29 8.64 -36.95
C ASN A 86 -3.79 7.17 -36.94
N ARG A 87 -4.05 6.55 -38.10
CA ARG A 87 -4.55 5.15 -38.15
C ARG A 87 -3.47 4.09 -38.00
N LYS A 88 -2.30 4.26 -38.63
CA LYS A 88 -1.20 3.27 -38.52
C LYS A 88 -0.52 3.32 -37.15
N VAL A 89 -0.33 4.51 -36.58
CA VAL A 89 0.20 4.69 -35.21
C VAL A 89 -0.71 4.01 -34.17
N PHE A 90 -2.03 4.02 -34.39
CA PHE A 90 -3.00 3.37 -33.49
C PHE A 90 -2.86 1.83 -33.46
N TYR A 91 -2.60 1.19 -34.60
CA TYR A 91 -2.42 -0.27 -34.67
C TYR A 91 -1.13 -0.75 -34.00
N TRP A 92 0.01 -0.09 -34.28
CA TRP A 92 1.29 -0.45 -33.65
C TRP A 92 1.27 -0.15 -32.14
N ARG A 93 0.64 0.95 -31.72
CA ARG A 93 0.44 1.26 -30.30
C ARG A 93 -0.46 0.24 -29.60
N LYS A 94 -1.52 -0.25 -30.24
CA LYS A 94 -2.38 -1.32 -29.69
C LYS A 94 -1.66 -2.67 -29.63
N TRP A 95 -0.81 -2.98 -30.61
CA TRP A 95 -0.04 -4.22 -30.66
C TRP A 95 1.15 -4.23 -29.69
N LEU A 96 1.83 -3.09 -29.51
CA LEU A 96 2.93 -2.95 -28.55
C LEU A 96 2.41 -2.67 -27.13
N PHE A 97 1.55 -1.68 -26.94
CA PHE A 97 1.16 -1.13 -25.63
C PHE A 97 -0.33 -1.30 -25.30
N GLY A 98 -1.12 -2.02 -26.11
CA GLY A 98 -2.50 -2.37 -25.76
C GLY A 98 -2.51 -3.38 -24.62
N HIS A 99 -3.66 -3.57 -23.94
CA HIS A 99 -3.77 -4.44 -22.76
C HIS A 99 -3.21 -5.87 -22.99
N THR A 100 -3.36 -6.42 -24.19
CA THR A 100 -2.84 -7.75 -24.60
C THR A 100 -1.64 -7.68 -25.54
N GLY A 101 -1.06 -6.49 -25.73
CA GLY A 101 0.11 -6.27 -26.58
C GLY A 101 1.41 -6.74 -25.95
N LEU A 102 2.51 -6.69 -26.70
CA LEU A 102 3.83 -7.21 -26.29
C LEU A 102 4.35 -6.61 -24.97
N PHE A 103 4.13 -5.30 -24.76
CA PHE A 103 4.43 -4.52 -23.55
C PHE A 103 3.17 -4.20 -22.73
N GLY A 104 2.04 -4.81 -23.07
CA GLY A 104 0.76 -4.64 -22.39
C GLY A 104 0.73 -5.32 -21.03
N LEU A 105 -0.06 -4.78 -20.09
CA LEU A 105 -0.25 -5.32 -18.74
C LEU A 105 -0.72 -6.80 -18.71
N GLY A 106 -1.35 -7.28 -19.77
CA GLY A 106 -1.81 -8.66 -19.96
C GLY A 106 -1.09 -9.42 -21.08
N GLY A 107 0.07 -8.95 -21.55
CA GLY A 107 0.90 -9.64 -22.55
C GLY A 107 1.71 -10.81 -21.96
N PRO A 108 2.07 -11.82 -22.76
CA PRO A 108 2.73 -13.04 -22.28
C PRO A 108 4.13 -12.80 -21.69
N HIS A 109 4.82 -11.73 -22.11
CA HIS A 109 6.17 -11.39 -21.65
C HIS A 109 6.21 -10.20 -20.68
N PHE A 110 5.05 -9.68 -20.28
CA PHE A 110 4.97 -8.53 -19.37
C PHE A 110 5.78 -8.76 -18.10
N ARG A 111 5.71 -9.95 -17.50
CA ARG A 111 6.42 -10.30 -16.26
C ARG A 111 7.94 -10.23 -16.43
N THR A 112 8.47 -10.82 -17.49
CA THR A 112 9.92 -10.84 -17.75
C THR A 112 10.43 -9.44 -18.08
N ILE A 113 9.70 -8.69 -18.91
CA ILE A 113 10.07 -7.32 -19.28
C ILE A 113 10.00 -6.39 -18.07
N PHE A 114 8.96 -6.51 -17.25
CA PHE A 114 8.81 -5.76 -16.00
C PHE A 114 9.93 -6.10 -15.02
N LEU A 115 10.24 -7.39 -14.81
CA LEU A 115 11.34 -7.81 -13.94
C LEU A 115 12.70 -7.29 -14.43
N CYS A 116 12.96 -7.35 -15.74
CA CYS A 116 14.18 -6.80 -16.33
C CYS A 116 14.24 -5.27 -16.21
N GLN A 117 13.12 -4.59 -16.43
CA GLN A 117 13.02 -3.13 -16.28
C GLN A 117 13.30 -2.73 -14.83
N GLU A 118 12.64 -3.35 -13.85
CA GLU A 118 12.84 -3.09 -12.43
C GLU A 118 14.29 -3.41 -12.01
N ALA A 119 14.87 -4.53 -12.48
CA ALA A 119 16.26 -4.88 -12.17
C ALA A 119 17.26 -3.86 -12.75
N VAL A 120 17.03 -3.38 -13.98
CA VAL A 120 17.87 -2.35 -14.62
C VAL A 120 17.68 -1.00 -13.93
N GLU A 121 16.45 -0.64 -13.57
CA GLU A 121 16.13 0.60 -12.86
C GLU A 121 16.75 0.63 -11.47
N ILE A 122 16.58 -0.44 -10.68
CA ILE A 122 17.22 -0.60 -9.37
C ILE A 122 18.74 -0.58 -9.53
N GLY A 123 19.31 -1.26 -10.54
CA GLY A 123 20.75 -1.25 -10.81
C GLY A 123 21.28 0.14 -11.14
N LEU A 124 20.59 0.90 -11.99
CA LEU A 124 20.95 2.26 -12.37
C LEU A 124 20.74 3.26 -11.23
N GLN A 125 19.65 3.17 -10.49
CA GLN A 125 19.40 4.01 -9.32
C GLN A 125 20.40 3.71 -8.19
N THR A 126 20.79 2.44 -8.00
CA THR A 126 21.83 2.04 -7.03
C THR A 126 23.20 2.54 -7.48
N ALA A 127 23.54 2.43 -8.77
CA ALA A 127 24.79 2.95 -9.31
C ALA A 127 24.84 4.49 -9.24
N GLN A 128 23.71 5.17 -9.48
CA GLN A 128 23.58 6.61 -9.34
C GLN A 128 23.66 7.02 -7.87
N ALA A 129 22.99 6.33 -6.96
CA ALA A 129 23.08 6.56 -5.52
C ALA A 129 24.52 6.35 -5.03
N TYR A 130 25.17 5.24 -5.40
CA TYR A 130 26.58 4.97 -5.10
C TYR A 130 27.50 6.05 -5.67
N ARG A 131 27.32 6.42 -6.94
CA ARG A 131 28.07 7.52 -7.57
C ARG A 131 27.73 8.89 -7.02
N MET A 132 26.58 9.13 -6.39
CA MET A 132 26.35 10.37 -5.66
C MET A 132 26.97 10.29 -4.26
N SER A 133 27.03 9.08 -3.70
CA SER A 133 27.59 8.77 -2.39
C SER A 133 29.10 9.04 -2.32
N CYS A 134 29.84 8.75 -3.40
CA CYS A 134 31.29 8.92 -3.46
C CYS A 134 31.75 10.40 -3.56
N TRP A 135 30.82 11.36 -3.73
CA TRP A 135 31.16 12.78 -4.00
C TRP A 135 30.78 13.72 -2.87
N LEU A 136 30.26 13.18 -1.76
CA LEU A 136 30.05 13.89 -0.51
C LEU A 136 31.31 13.73 0.37
N PRO A 137 31.98 14.81 0.81
CA PRO A 137 33.28 14.74 1.48
C PRO A 137 33.26 14.12 2.88
N ARG A 138 32.08 13.88 3.47
CA ARG A 138 31.93 13.11 4.71
C ARG A 138 31.08 11.89 4.43
N ALA A 139 31.75 10.74 4.29
CA ALA A 139 31.11 9.46 3.96
C ALA A 139 30.00 9.07 4.94
N TRP A 140 30.11 9.44 6.22
CA TRP A 140 29.14 9.05 7.25
C TRP A 140 27.78 9.75 7.12
N LEU A 141 27.74 11.06 6.80
CA LEU A 141 26.49 11.83 6.62
C LEU A 141 25.67 11.33 5.41
N ASN A 142 26.41 11.01 4.36
CA ASN A 142 25.84 10.46 3.15
C ASN A 142 25.33 9.02 3.35
N ARG A 143 26.09 8.18 4.07
CA ARG A 143 25.64 6.83 4.46
C ARG A 143 24.41 6.88 5.36
N SER A 144 24.35 7.80 6.34
CA SER A 144 23.20 7.91 7.24
C SER A 144 21.92 8.36 6.54
N GLY A 145 22.04 9.31 5.61
CA GLY A 145 20.90 9.77 4.81
C GLY A 145 20.34 8.66 3.91
N LEU A 146 21.23 7.98 3.17
CA LEU A 146 20.85 6.84 2.34
C LEU A 146 20.17 5.72 3.15
N VAL A 147 20.68 5.42 4.34
CA VAL A 147 20.09 4.41 5.23
C VAL A 147 18.69 4.84 5.68
N MET A 148 18.47 6.10 6.03
CA MET A 148 17.15 6.61 6.43
C MET A 148 16.12 6.51 5.30
N ASP A 149 16.54 6.82 4.07
CA ASP A 149 15.70 6.73 2.88
C ASP A 149 15.34 5.27 2.58
N LEU A 150 16.33 4.38 2.63
CA LEU A 150 16.15 2.96 2.39
C LEU A 150 15.26 2.33 3.47
N VAL A 151 15.44 2.69 4.74
CA VAL A 151 14.59 2.22 5.84
C VAL A 151 13.16 2.73 5.70
N SER A 152 12.94 4.00 5.39
CA SER A 152 11.59 4.56 5.29
C SER A 152 10.81 4.09 4.06
N MET A 153 11.47 3.96 2.90
CA MET A 153 10.80 3.59 1.65
C MET A 153 10.74 2.07 1.40
N ILE A 154 11.72 1.31 1.88
CA ILE A 154 11.82 -0.14 1.66
C ILE A 154 11.74 -0.89 2.98
N GLY A 155 12.52 -0.48 3.99
CA GLY A 155 12.60 -1.18 5.27
C GLY A 155 11.25 -1.33 5.97
N VAL A 156 10.49 -0.24 6.13
CA VAL A 156 9.19 -0.24 6.80
C VAL A 156 8.15 -1.07 6.03
N PRO A 157 7.92 -0.86 4.71
CA PRO A 157 6.97 -1.70 3.98
C PRO A 157 7.37 -3.18 3.93
N VAL A 158 8.67 -3.50 3.77
CA VAL A 158 9.14 -4.89 3.80
C VAL A 158 8.89 -5.51 5.16
N PHE A 159 9.24 -4.82 6.25
CA PHE A 159 9.03 -5.29 7.61
C PHE A 159 7.55 -5.58 7.89
N LEU A 160 6.65 -4.69 7.47
CA LEU A 160 5.20 -4.90 7.60
C LEU A 160 4.67 -6.01 6.69
N ALA A 161 5.31 -6.27 5.55
CA ALA A 161 4.90 -7.34 4.63
C ALA A 161 5.42 -8.74 5.03
N LEU A 162 6.47 -8.83 5.85
CA LEU A 162 7.09 -10.10 6.27
C LEU A 162 6.09 -11.09 6.90
N PRO A 163 5.19 -10.71 7.83
CA PRO A 163 4.22 -11.63 8.43
C PRO A 163 3.26 -12.23 7.39
N TYR A 164 2.92 -11.48 6.34
CA TYR A 164 2.01 -11.94 5.29
C TYR A 164 2.70 -12.85 4.27
N PHE A 165 4.03 -12.82 4.17
CA PHE A 165 4.77 -13.61 3.18
C PHE A 165 4.57 -15.11 3.38
N SER A 166 4.63 -15.58 4.63
CA SER A 166 4.42 -17.01 4.96
C SER A 166 2.96 -17.46 4.80
N MET A 167 2.00 -16.52 4.87
CA MET A 167 0.57 -16.78 4.77
C MET A 167 0.05 -16.73 3.32
N TYR A 168 0.85 -16.21 2.39
CA TYR A 168 0.48 -16.08 0.99
C TYR A 168 0.51 -17.45 0.29
N ALA A 169 -0.59 -17.81 -0.37
CA ALA A 169 -0.68 -19.06 -1.12
C ALA A 169 -0.38 -18.80 -2.61
N PRO A 170 0.84 -19.11 -3.11
CA PRO A 170 1.25 -18.79 -4.48
C PRO A 170 0.37 -19.48 -5.54
N GLU A 171 -0.10 -20.70 -5.26
CA GLU A 171 -0.99 -21.47 -6.14
C GLU A 171 -2.33 -20.76 -6.41
N ARG A 172 -2.81 -19.97 -5.45
CA ARG A 172 -4.12 -19.30 -5.51
C ARG A 172 -4.01 -17.82 -5.90
N PHE A 173 -2.79 -17.30 -6.01
CA PHE A 173 -2.52 -15.87 -6.16
C PHE A 173 -3.31 -15.00 -5.16
N SER A 174 -3.47 -15.50 -3.93
CA SER A 174 -4.29 -14.91 -2.86
C SER A 174 -3.94 -15.56 -1.52
N PHE A 175 -4.41 -14.97 -0.42
CA PHE A 175 -4.41 -15.63 0.88
C PHE A 175 -5.46 -16.73 0.93
N ALA A 176 -5.26 -17.73 1.81
CA ALA A 176 -6.29 -18.73 2.06
C ALA A 176 -7.60 -18.05 2.50
N ALA A 177 -8.74 -18.61 2.10
CA ALA A 177 -10.04 -17.96 2.31
C ALA A 177 -10.27 -17.61 3.78
N HIS A 178 -10.00 -18.52 4.70
CA HIS A 178 -10.24 -18.34 6.14
C HIS A 178 -9.62 -17.07 6.74
N TYR A 179 -8.47 -16.60 6.22
CA TYR A 179 -7.85 -15.36 6.70
C TYR A 179 -8.73 -14.13 6.44
N TRP A 180 -9.38 -14.06 5.27
CA TRP A 180 -10.31 -12.96 4.94
C TRP A 180 -11.57 -12.93 5.80
N TYR A 181 -11.81 -14.00 6.56
CA TYR A 181 -12.93 -14.17 7.47
C TYR A 181 -12.51 -14.06 8.94
N ASP A 182 -11.21 -14.06 9.24
CA ASP A 182 -10.67 -13.83 10.57
C ASP A 182 -10.72 -12.33 10.91
N ASP A 183 -11.29 -12.01 12.07
CA ASP A 183 -11.59 -10.63 12.46
C ASP A 183 -10.30 -9.81 12.62
N GLN A 184 -9.30 -10.38 13.29
CA GLN A 184 -8.09 -9.69 13.65
C GLN A 184 -7.16 -9.57 12.46
N TRP A 185 -6.96 -10.65 11.71
CA TRP A 185 -6.14 -10.67 10.51
C TRP A 185 -6.65 -9.66 9.48
N LEU A 186 -7.96 -9.64 9.21
CA LEU A 186 -8.53 -8.75 8.20
C LEU A 186 -8.34 -7.28 8.58
N ILE A 187 -8.59 -6.92 9.85
CA ILE A 187 -8.49 -5.53 10.29
C ILE A 187 -7.03 -5.08 10.41
N ASN A 188 -6.11 -5.96 10.82
CA ASN A 188 -4.67 -5.68 10.74
C ASN A 188 -4.24 -5.45 9.28
N MET A 189 -4.65 -6.32 8.36
CA MET A 189 -4.39 -6.18 6.93
C MET A 189 -4.92 -4.83 6.40
N VAL A 190 -6.13 -4.42 6.80
CA VAL A 190 -6.71 -3.13 6.41
C VAL A 190 -5.91 -1.94 6.96
N ASN A 191 -5.49 -2.01 8.22
CA ASN A 191 -4.75 -0.93 8.88
C ASN A 191 -3.32 -0.81 8.33
N GLU A 192 -2.62 -1.94 8.15
CA GLU A 192 -1.22 -1.99 7.71
C GLU A 192 -1.08 -1.77 6.20
N CYS A 193 -2.04 -2.22 5.39
CA CYS A 193 -2.03 -1.97 3.95
C CYS A 193 -2.08 -0.47 3.62
N GLN A 194 -2.57 0.39 4.50
CA GLN A 194 -2.51 1.84 4.27
C GLN A 194 -1.08 2.39 4.30
N VAL A 195 -0.13 1.66 4.90
CA VAL A 195 1.30 2.01 4.91
C VAL A 195 2.03 1.33 3.74
N ILE A 196 1.63 0.11 3.39
CA ILE A 196 2.27 -0.66 2.30
C ILE A 196 1.78 -0.17 0.93
N MET A 197 0.47 -0.01 0.78
CA MET A 197 -0.22 0.26 -0.49
C MET A 197 -0.67 1.71 -0.56
N ILE A 198 -0.66 2.26 -1.79
CA ILE A 198 -1.26 3.56 -2.05
C ILE A 198 -2.78 3.36 -2.18
N THR A 199 -3.52 3.92 -1.23
CA THR A 199 -4.98 3.82 -1.17
C THR A 199 -5.68 5.05 -1.74
N SER A 200 -5.00 6.20 -1.75
CA SER A 200 -5.53 7.48 -2.25
C SER A 200 -4.52 8.28 -3.06
N MET A 201 -5.03 9.19 -3.90
CA MET A 201 -4.18 10.10 -4.69
C MET A 201 -3.41 11.07 -3.80
N TRP A 202 -4.00 11.50 -2.69
CA TRP A 202 -3.33 12.38 -1.74
C TRP A 202 -2.11 11.72 -1.12
N GLU A 203 -2.24 10.45 -0.76
CA GLU A 203 -1.15 9.64 -0.23
C GLU A 203 -0.01 9.48 -1.24
N LEU A 204 -0.35 9.21 -2.52
CA LEU A 204 0.64 9.18 -3.61
C LEU A 204 1.40 10.51 -3.72
N ILE A 205 0.66 11.63 -3.73
CA ILE A 205 1.26 12.97 -3.84
C ILE A 205 2.18 13.24 -2.65
N MET A 206 1.74 12.93 -1.42
CA MET A 206 2.57 13.15 -0.22
C MET A 206 3.85 12.32 -0.25
N ARG A 207 3.77 11.05 -0.66
CA ARG A 207 4.95 10.19 -0.83
C ARG A 207 5.91 10.77 -1.89
N LEU A 208 5.39 11.25 -3.02
CA LEU A 208 6.20 11.89 -4.07
C LEU A 208 6.84 13.21 -3.61
N VAL A 209 6.11 14.06 -2.90
CA VAL A 209 6.64 15.33 -2.35
C VAL A 209 7.75 15.06 -1.34
N PHE A 210 7.56 14.09 -0.45
CA PHE A 210 8.59 13.69 0.52
C PHE A 210 9.87 13.22 -0.19
N SER A 211 9.76 12.27 -1.13
CA SER A 211 10.90 11.74 -1.87
C SER A 211 11.62 12.80 -2.72
N THR A 212 10.88 13.72 -3.34
CA THR A 212 11.47 14.80 -4.16
C THR A 212 12.15 15.88 -3.31
N THR A 213 11.56 16.25 -2.17
CA THR A 213 12.13 17.24 -1.24
C THR A 213 13.44 16.74 -0.63
N LEU A 214 13.47 15.46 -0.29
CA LEU A 214 14.65 14.76 0.20
C LEU A 214 15.79 14.78 -0.85
N LEU A 215 15.49 14.41 -2.10
CA LEU A 215 16.46 14.45 -3.20
C LEU A 215 17.00 15.88 -3.45
N MET A 216 16.13 16.88 -3.43
CA MET A 216 16.52 18.29 -3.56
C MET A 216 17.43 18.74 -2.42
N THR A 217 17.16 18.30 -1.19
CA THR A 217 17.99 18.60 -0.01
C THR A 217 19.41 18.07 -0.19
N PHE A 218 19.58 16.85 -0.71
CA PHE A 218 20.91 16.31 -1.04
C PHE A 218 21.63 17.09 -2.13
N MET A 219 20.91 17.57 -3.15
CA MET A 219 21.49 18.42 -4.19
C MET A 219 21.98 19.78 -3.65
N VAL A 220 21.27 20.36 -2.68
CA VAL A 220 21.67 21.62 -2.02
C VAL A 220 22.87 21.42 -1.09
N VAL A 221 22.95 20.31 -0.35
CA VAL A 221 24.15 19.99 0.46
C VAL A 221 25.40 19.88 -0.43
N LYS A 222 25.27 19.31 -1.64
CA LYS A 222 26.35 19.22 -2.62
C LYS A 222 26.86 20.60 -3.09
N THR A 223 25.98 21.58 -3.30
CA THR A 223 26.39 22.92 -3.77
C THR A 223 27.07 23.73 -2.66
N LEU A 224 26.59 23.62 -1.42
CA LEU A 224 27.18 24.29 -0.25
C LEU A 224 28.61 23.81 0.03
N ILE A 225 28.85 22.50 -0.04
CA ILE A 225 30.16 21.91 0.18
C ILE A 225 31.16 22.25 -0.94
N ARG A 226 30.70 22.31 -2.20
CA ARG A 226 31.56 22.67 -3.33
C ARG A 226 32.06 24.11 -3.19
N SER A 227 31.22 25.02 -2.68
CA SER A 227 31.58 26.43 -2.44
C SER A 227 32.73 26.61 -1.43
N GLU A 228 32.80 25.75 -0.40
CA GLU A 228 33.82 25.84 0.65
C GLU A 228 35.21 25.42 0.15
N LYS A 229 35.29 24.35 -0.67
CA LYS A 229 36.56 23.92 -1.30
C LYS A 229 37.13 24.97 -2.26
N THR A 230 36.28 25.66 -3.03
CA THR A 230 36.73 26.72 -3.95
C THR A 230 37.25 27.94 -3.20
N LYS A 231 36.65 28.28 -2.05
CA LYS A 231 37.15 29.37 -1.18
C LYS A 231 38.52 29.03 -0.58
N ILE A 232 38.72 27.82 -0.07
CA ILE A 232 40.00 27.38 0.51
C ILE A 232 41.12 27.37 -0.56
N HIS A 233 40.84 26.88 -1.78
CA HIS A 233 41.80 26.96 -2.88
C HIS A 233 42.14 28.39 -3.31
N SER A 234 41.17 29.33 -3.26
CA SER A 234 41.44 30.74 -3.57
C SER A 234 42.30 31.44 -2.50
N ILE A 235 42.17 31.05 -1.22
CA ILE A 235 42.98 31.59 -0.12
C ILE A 235 44.42 31.07 -0.23
N ILE A 236 44.61 29.78 -0.50
CA ILE A 236 45.94 29.17 -0.67
C ILE A 236 46.65 29.68 -1.95
N ALA A 237 45.90 29.99 -3.01
CA ALA A 237 46.46 30.56 -4.23
C ALA A 237 46.81 32.06 -4.12
N SER A 238 46.42 32.73 -3.03
CA SER A 238 46.63 34.17 -2.82
C SER A 238 47.81 34.52 -1.91
N THR A 239 48.48 33.53 -1.30
CA THR A 239 49.77 33.73 -0.61
C THR A 239 50.90 33.78 -1.63
N PRO A 240 51.59 34.94 -1.81
CA PRO A 240 52.74 35.00 -2.71
C PRO A 240 53.90 34.20 -2.10
N LEU A 241 54.40 33.22 -2.87
CA LEU A 241 55.71 32.60 -2.66
C LEU A 241 56.79 33.67 -2.84
N ALA A 242 57.19 34.32 -1.76
CA ALA A 242 58.40 35.12 -1.71
C ALA A 242 59.19 34.74 -0.44
N GLN A 243 60.43 34.33 -0.67
CA GLN A 243 61.49 34.04 0.30
C GLN A 243 61.39 32.71 1.07
N VAL A 244 61.67 31.60 0.38
CA VAL A 244 62.37 30.48 1.00
C VAL A 244 63.85 30.67 0.70
N GLU A 245 64.54 31.36 1.60
CA GLU A 245 65.99 31.37 1.64
C GLU A 245 66.46 30.05 2.26
N THR A 246 67.29 29.33 1.52
CA THR A 246 67.82 28.02 1.85
C THR A 246 68.81 28.10 3.01
N LEU A 247 68.44 27.60 4.18
CA LEU A 247 69.41 27.26 5.24
C LEU A 247 69.64 25.74 5.26
N LYS A 248 70.77 25.35 4.67
CA LYS A 248 71.38 24.02 4.75
C LYS A 248 71.69 23.71 6.22
N VAL A 249 71.13 22.62 6.74
CA VAL A 249 71.59 22.00 7.99
C VAL A 249 72.58 20.89 7.63
N THR A 250 73.86 21.11 7.94
CA THR A 250 74.90 20.07 7.97
C THR A 250 74.81 19.28 9.29
N PRO A 251 74.92 17.94 9.28
CA PRO A 251 74.86 17.10 10.49
C PRO A 251 76.27 16.84 11.06
N ILE A 252 76.42 16.70 12.38
CA ILE A 252 77.51 15.96 13.08
C ILE A 252 77.16 15.93 14.60
N GLY A 253 76.89 14.74 15.17
CA GLY A 253 77.68 14.13 16.26
C GLY A 253 77.01 14.31 17.64
N SER A 254 76.93 13.38 18.59
CA SER A 254 77.57 12.06 18.77
C SER A 254 76.85 11.29 19.90
N ARG A 255 77.04 9.95 19.88
CA ARG A 255 76.95 8.91 20.95
C ARG A 255 77.28 9.42 22.38
N GLY A 256 76.87 8.83 23.50
CA GLY A 256 76.25 7.54 23.84
C GLY A 256 76.72 7.08 25.25
N ALA A 257 75.87 6.29 25.92
CA ALA A 257 76.14 5.34 27.03
C ALA A 257 76.39 5.83 28.50
N THR A 258 75.44 5.46 29.39
CA THR A 258 75.51 4.75 30.72
C THR A 258 76.82 4.71 31.54
N PRO A 259 76.85 4.36 32.87
CA PRO A 259 75.83 3.70 33.72
C PRO A 259 75.67 4.21 35.19
N VAL A 260 74.62 3.71 35.87
CA VAL A 260 74.52 3.11 37.25
C VAL A 260 75.08 3.95 38.43
N GLU A 261 74.39 4.21 39.55
CA GLU A 261 73.80 3.29 40.53
C GLU A 261 72.92 4.07 41.53
N ALA A 262 72.16 3.32 42.32
CA ALA A 262 71.13 3.78 43.22
C ALA A 262 71.62 4.48 44.52
N LEU A 263 70.68 5.25 45.06
CA LEU A 263 70.43 5.55 46.47
C LEU A 263 71.34 6.55 47.22
N THR A 264 70.62 7.45 47.89
CA THR A 264 70.91 8.18 49.15
C THR A 264 71.54 9.58 49.11
N THR A 265 70.84 10.42 49.89
CA THR A 265 71.34 11.44 50.83
C THR A 265 71.62 12.89 50.38
N THR A 266 70.64 13.74 50.74
CA THR A 266 70.74 14.94 51.59
C THR A 266 71.38 16.25 51.08
N THR A 267 70.56 17.31 51.31
CA THR A 267 70.88 18.67 51.81
C THR A 267 71.41 19.77 50.88
N ALA A 268 70.69 20.90 51.03
CA ALA A 268 71.17 22.29 51.13
C ALA A 268 71.34 23.13 49.84
N THR A 269 70.37 24.04 49.67
CA THR A 269 70.51 25.50 49.37
C THR A 269 71.83 26.14 49.83
N PRO A 270 72.30 27.32 49.31
CA PRO A 270 71.45 28.49 49.02
C PRO A 270 71.92 29.53 47.95
N LEU A 271 71.04 30.53 47.68
CA LEU A 271 71.26 31.98 47.34
C LEU A 271 72.03 32.32 46.04
N SER A 272 71.75 33.36 45.23
CA SER A 272 71.23 34.75 45.36
C SER A 272 70.75 35.21 43.94
N GLY A 273 69.75 36.05 43.65
CA GLY A 273 69.47 37.45 44.05
C GLY A 273 70.21 38.48 43.15
N PRO A 274 69.73 39.72 42.93
CA PRO A 274 68.43 40.18 42.38
C PRO A 274 68.59 41.36 41.35
N SER A 275 67.51 42.15 41.12
CA SER A 275 67.49 43.58 40.67
C SER A 275 67.20 43.83 39.17
N THR A 276 66.49 44.84 38.65
CA THR A 276 65.52 45.91 39.04
C THR A 276 65.07 46.62 37.73
N LYS A 277 63.89 47.29 37.73
CA LYS A 277 63.42 48.38 36.80
C LYS A 277 64.46 49.54 36.65
N PRO A 278 64.39 50.57 35.75
CA PRO A 278 63.25 51.46 35.33
C PRO A 278 63.27 51.93 33.83
N LEU A 279 62.17 52.42 33.21
CA LEU A 279 61.58 53.79 33.05
C LEU A 279 62.24 54.70 31.96
N ASP A 280 61.37 55.44 31.23
CA ASP A 280 61.61 56.65 30.38
C ASP A 280 62.30 56.45 29.00
N ALA A 281 62.13 57.25 27.93
CA ALA A 281 61.26 58.36 27.55
C ALA A 281 61.47 58.65 26.03
N ILE A 282 60.39 59.10 25.36
CA ILE A 282 60.27 60.20 24.38
C ILE A 282 61.32 60.39 23.24
N THR A 283 60.77 60.69 22.05
CA THR A 283 61.23 61.64 20.99
C THR A 283 61.80 61.09 19.66
N GLU A 284 60.91 60.93 18.67
CA GLU A 284 60.82 61.69 17.39
C GLU A 284 62.07 61.86 16.43
N PRO A 285 61.94 62.41 15.18
CA PRO A 285 61.93 61.63 13.94
C PRO A 285 62.97 62.09 12.86
N MET A 286 62.75 61.64 11.62
CA MET A 286 63.11 62.25 10.31
C MET A 286 64.42 61.87 9.56
N ASN A 287 64.18 61.55 8.26
CA ASN A 287 64.92 61.92 7.04
C ASN A 287 65.96 60.98 6.37
N ASN A 288 65.50 60.40 5.25
CA ASN A 288 65.97 60.56 3.86
C ASN A 288 67.46 60.54 3.48
N ALA A 289 67.80 59.63 2.54
CA ALA A 289 68.72 59.85 1.41
C ALA A 289 68.53 58.72 0.36
N THR A 290 67.92 58.98 -0.81
CA THR A 290 68.53 59.10 -2.17
C THR A 290 69.38 57.89 -2.61
N SER A 291 69.21 57.26 -3.77
CA SER A 291 69.09 57.84 -5.12
C SER A 291 68.70 56.78 -6.17
N THR A 292 68.40 57.29 -7.36
CA THR A 292 67.72 56.77 -8.56
C THR A 292 68.51 55.81 -9.46
N LEU A 293 67.80 54.87 -10.13
CA LEU A 293 68.02 54.63 -11.56
C LEU A 293 66.70 54.27 -12.27
N ARG A 294 66.41 55.04 -13.33
CA ARG A 294 65.17 55.07 -14.11
C ARG A 294 65.29 54.10 -15.29
N ARG A 295 64.34 53.16 -15.45
CA ARG A 295 64.11 52.47 -16.73
C ARG A 295 62.63 52.55 -17.09
N SER A 296 62.36 53.12 -18.25
CA SER A 296 61.04 53.43 -18.80
C SER A 296 60.27 52.16 -19.17
N PHE A 297 59.03 52.04 -18.69
CA PHE A 297 58.00 51.19 -19.27
C PHE A 297 56.68 51.97 -19.37
N THR A 298 56.14 52.00 -20.58
CA THR A 298 54.83 52.56 -20.95
C THR A 298 53.67 51.77 -20.32
N PRO A 299 52.49 52.37 -20.08
CA PRO A 299 51.48 51.80 -19.22
C PRO A 299 50.51 50.91 -20.01
N THR A 300 50.48 49.60 -19.71
CA THR A 300 49.34 48.75 -20.09
C THR A 300 48.37 48.69 -18.92
N ARG A 301 47.24 49.37 -19.08
CA ARG A 301 46.09 49.44 -18.17
C ARG A 301 45.69 48.05 -17.66
N ALA A 302 46.04 47.70 -16.42
CA ALA A 302 45.52 46.54 -15.74
C ALA A 302 44.03 46.75 -15.43
N LEU A 303 43.17 46.04 -16.16
CA LEU A 303 41.76 45.88 -15.84
C LEU A 303 41.66 45.09 -14.53
N ILE A 304 41.45 45.81 -13.42
CA ILE A 304 41.02 45.23 -12.15
C ILE A 304 39.70 44.49 -12.41
N PRO A 305 39.60 43.16 -12.20
CA PRO A 305 38.32 42.49 -12.24
C PRO A 305 37.49 42.98 -11.06
N LYS A 306 36.31 43.54 -11.34
CA LYS A 306 35.26 43.79 -10.33
C LYS A 306 35.01 42.50 -9.56
N MET A 307 35.40 42.44 -8.29
CA MET A 307 34.88 41.45 -7.35
C MET A 307 33.37 41.63 -7.23
N SER A 308 32.62 40.73 -7.85
CA SER A 308 31.18 40.62 -7.71
C SER A 308 30.84 39.76 -6.49
N ASN A 309 30.11 40.36 -5.55
CA ASN A 309 29.33 39.76 -4.45
C ASN A 309 30.11 39.21 -3.24
N TYR A 310 30.61 40.13 -2.41
CA TYR A 310 30.75 39.90 -0.97
C TYR A 310 29.35 39.72 -0.35
N ILE A 311 28.97 38.48 -0.08
CA ILE A 311 27.89 38.17 0.87
C ILE A 311 28.39 38.59 2.25
N GLY A 312 27.80 39.63 2.84
CA GLY A 312 28.32 40.26 4.07
C GLY A 312 28.21 39.39 5.34
N PRO A 313 28.98 39.69 6.41
CA PRO A 313 28.99 38.94 7.68
C PRO A 313 27.61 38.86 8.36
N ARG A 314 26.72 39.82 8.09
CA ARG A 314 25.31 39.78 8.56
C ARG A 314 24.50 38.65 7.93
N PHE A 315 24.80 38.26 6.68
CA PHE A 315 24.13 37.13 6.02
C PHE A 315 24.60 35.79 6.59
N PHE A 316 25.91 35.63 6.86
CA PHE A 316 26.43 34.44 7.55
C PHE A 316 25.91 34.32 8.99
N ALA A 317 25.83 35.43 9.73
CA ALA A 317 25.22 35.44 11.07
C ALA A 317 23.69 35.23 11.06
N PHE A 318 23.01 35.58 9.97
CA PHE A 318 21.60 35.28 9.77
C PHE A 318 21.39 33.81 9.44
N GLN A 319 22.20 33.25 8.54
CA GLN A 319 22.19 31.83 8.16
C GLN A 319 22.51 30.92 9.34
N ASP A 320 23.52 31.27 10.14
CA ASP A 320 23.88 30.51 11.36
C ASP A 320 22.76 30.56 12.40
N ARG A 321 22.15 31.73 12.62
CA ARG A 321 20.94 31.85 13.45
C ARG A 321 19.76 31.04 12.90
N LEU A 322 19.61 30.97 11.59
CA LEU A 322 18.55 30.19 10.92
C LEU A 322 18.75 28.69 11.09
N VAL A 323 19.98 28.19 11.02
CA VAL A 323 20.33 26.78 11.28
C VAL A 323 20.11 26.43 12.75
N HIS A 324 20.58 27.26 13.68
CA HIS A 324 20.33 27.06 15.12
C HIS A 324 18.84 27.11 15.45
N TRP A 325 18.09 28.03 14.82
CA TRP A 325 16.64 28.08 14.93
C TRP A 325 16.00 26.81 14.36
N GLY A 326 16.46 26.34 13.19
CA GLY A 326 16.02 25.08 12.59
C GLY A 326 16.25 23.87 13.51
N HIS A 327 17.45 23.71 14.08
CA HIS A 327 17.72 22.63 15.05
C HIS A 327 16.80 22.71 16.28
N ARG A 328 16.56 23.91 16.82
CA ARG A 328 15.61 24.10 17.93
C ARG A 328 14.20 23.69 17.52
N VAL A 329 13.75 24.09 16.34
CA VAL A 329 12.44 23.70 15.80
C VAL A 329 12.34 22.18 15.63
N PHE A 330 13.34 21.51 15.07
CA PHE A 330 13.34 20.06 14.92
C PHE A 330 13.38 19.32 16.26
N LEU A 331 14.16 19.80 17.22
CA LEU A 331 14.21 19.24 18.57
C LEU A 331 12.85 19.39 19.26
N LEU A 332 12.27 20.59 19.22
CA LEU A 332 10.94 20.86 19.78
C LEU A 332 9.86 20.02 19.10
N TRP A 333 9.94 19.85 17.78
CA TRP A 333 9.04 18.99 17.02
C TRP A 333 9.18 17.51 17.41
N GLY A 334 10.41 17.01 17.53
CA GLY A 334 10.68 15.65 18.00
C GLY A 334 10.16 15.40 19.41
N LEU A 335 10.38 16.34 20.33
CA LEU A 335 9.83 16.30 21.69
C LEU A 335 8.30 16.32 21.67
N LEU A 336 7.69 17.17 20.83
CA LEU A 336 6.24 17.23 20.67
C LEU A 336 5.67 15.89 20.17
N VAL A 337 6.26 15.31 19.13
CA VAL A 337 5.85 13.99 18.60
C VAL A 337 6.00 12.90 19.66
N LEU A 338 7.11 12.90 20.41
CA LEU A 338 7.33 11.95 21.50
C LEU A 338 6.28 12.11 22.60
N LEU A 339 5.96 13.33 23.01
CA LEU A 339 4.92 13.61 24.00
C LEU A 339 3.55 13.13 23.52
N ILE A 340 3.20 13.39 22.24
CA ILE A 340 1.96 12.91 21.64
C ILE A 340 1.91 11.37 21.60
N GLN A 341 3.03 10.72 21.26
CA GLN A 341 3.13 9.26 21.25
C GLN A 341 2.98 8.68 22.66
N VAL A 342 3.67 9.24 23.65
CA VAL A 342 3.58 8.81 25.05
C VAL A 342 2.15 9.00 25.58
N HIS A 343 1.52 10.14 25.30
CA HIS A 343 0.11 10.37 25.65
C HIS A 343 -0.82 9.32 25.02
N ALA A 344 -0.63 9.02 23.72
CA ALA A 344 -1.41 7.99 23.05
C ALA A 344 -1.18 6.59 23.63
N ASP A 345 0.05 6.29 24.07
CA ASP A 345 0.45 5.01 24.66
C ASP A 345 -0.11 4.78 26.07
N GLN A 346 -0.31 5.86 26.83
CA GLN A 346 -0.82 5.83 28.20
C GLN A 346 -2.32 5.54 28.30
N LEU A 347 -3.08 5.61 27.19
CA LEU A 347 -4.53 5.34 27.23
C LEU A 347 -4.80 3.85 27.48
N PRO A 348 -5.60 3.49 28.51
CA PRO A 348 -5.85 2.10 28.86
C PRO A 348 -6.66 1.38 27.78
N SER A 349 -6.49 0.06 27.68
CA SER A 349 -7.30 -0.76 26.79
C SER A 349 -8.73 -0.89 27.32
N PRO A 350 -9.77 -0.60 26.52
CA PRO A 350 -11.15 -0.81 26.93
C PRO A 350 -11.48 -2.30 27.11
N GLN A 351 -12.35 -2.61 28.06
CA GLN A 351 -12.71 -3.98 28.46
C GLN A 351 -13.28 -4.86 27.31
N LEU A 352 -14.04 -4.27 26.38
CA LEU A 352 -14.64 -4.99 25.24
C LEU A 352 -13.79 -4.91 23.96
N CYS A 353 -12.58 -4.33 24.04
CA CYS A 353 -11.77 -4.10 22.87
C CYS A 353 -10.99 -5.36 22.49
N GLY A 354 -11.31 -5.94 21.33
CA GLY A 354 -10.56 -7.06 20.75
C GLY A 354 -9.28 -6.62 20.03
N LEU A 355 -9.24 -5.39 19.53
CA LEU A 355 -8.04 -4.80 18.90
C LEU A 355 -7.93 -3.32 19.21
N GLN A 356 -7.05 -2.98 20.15
CA GLN A 356 -6.78 -1.60 20.55
C GLN A 356 -5.95 -0.89 19.48
N VAL A 357 -6.30 0.37 19.20
CA VAL A 357 -5.49 1.28 18.38
C VAL A 357 -5.20 2.55 19.17
N ARG A 358 -4.04 3.16 18.92
CA ARG A 358 -3.56 4.33 19.68
C ARG A 358 -3.31 5.53 18.76
N PRO A 359 -4.37 6.07 18.12
CA PRO A 359 -4.24 7.26 17.30
C PRO A 359 -3.80 8.46 18.13
N TRP A 360 -2.93 9.28 17.56
CA TRP A 360 -2.49 10.53 18.15
C TRP A 360 -3.65 11.49 18.39
N LEU A 361 -3.50 12.32 19.42
CA LEU A 361 -4.42 13.42 19.77
C LEU A 361 -5.85 12.98 20.14
N GLN A 362 -6.05 11.71 20.50
CA GLN A 362 -7.30 11.26 21.09
C GLN A 362 -7.26 11.35 22.62
N LEU A 363 -8.40 11.75 23.19
CA LEU A 363 -8.58 11.84 24.64
C LEU A 363 -9.27 10.59 25.21
N LYS A 364 -10.04 9.89 24.38
CA LYS A 364 -10.69 8.62 24.74
C LYS A 364 -9.93 7.44 24.15
N PRO A 365 -9.91 6.28 24.84
CA PRO A 365 -9.29 5.08 24.29
C PRO A 365 -9.99 4.68 22.99
N SER A 366 -9.21 4.28 22.00
CA SER A 366 -9.70 3.94 20.66
C SER A 366 -9.59 2.44 20.43
N CYS A 367 -10.58 1.90 19.75
CA CYS A 367 -10.68 0.49 19.45
C CYS A 367 -11.03 0.31 17.98
N SER A 368 -10.40 -0.65 17.31
CA SER A 368 -10.67 -0.98 15.92
C SER A 368 -11.65 -2.16 15.79
N ILE A 369 -11.55 -3.15 16.71
CA ILE A 369 -12.48 -4.29 16.80
C ILE A 369 -13.14 -4.30 18.17
N LEU A 370 -14.45 -4.12 18.21
CA LEU A 370 -15.25 -4.27 19.43
C LEU A 370 -15.85 -5.68 19.49
N VAL A 371 -15.54 -6.43 20.54
CA VAL A 371 -16.07 -7.78 20.78
C VAL A 371 -16.95 -7.74 22.02
N VAL A 372 -18.26 -7.80 21.80
CA VAL A 372 -19.27 -7.90 22.86
C VAL A 372 -19.61 -9.37 23.04
N ASP A 373 -18.91 -10.04 23.94
CA ASP A 373 -19.22 -11.41 24.34
C ASP A 373 -20.08 -11.37 25.61
N CYS A 374 -21.39 -11.57 25.46
CA CYS A 374 -22.30 -11.41 26.58
C CYS A 374 -22.07 -12.49 27.66
N TYR A 375 -21.61 -13.68 27.29
CA TYR A 375 -21.32 -14.76 28.22
C TYR A 375 -20.07 -14.47 29.05
N LYS A 376 -18.95 -14.12 28.42
CA LYS A 376 -17.68 -13.85 29.12
C LYS A 376 -17.73 -12.59 29.99
N GLN A 377 -18.56 -11.60 29.62
CA GLN A 377 -18.63 -10.31 30.32
C GLN A 377 -19.86 -10.18 31.21
N ASN A 378 -20.65 -11.25 31.36
CA ASN A 378 -21.87 -11.27 32.17
C ASN A 378 -22.85 -10.14 31.78
N LEU A 379 -23.05 -9.96 30.46
CA LEU A 379 -23.99 -9.01 29.87
C LEU A 379 -25.18 -9.77 29.31
N THR A 380 -26.30 -9.07 29.12
CA THR A 380 -27.50 -9.65 28.48
C THR A 380 -27.57 -9.31 26.99
N GLY A 381 -27.03 -8.14 26.61
CA GLY A 381 -27.09 -7.62 25.24
C GLY A 381 -28.07 -6.46 25.06
N GLN A 382 -28.57 -5.88 26.16
CA GLN A 382 -29.43 -4.70 26.13
C GLN A 382 -28.70 -3.45 25.62
N VAL A 383 -29.46 -2.51 25.02
CA VAL A 383 -28.88 -1.28 24.46
C VAL A 383 -28.11 -0.49 25.51
N ASP A 384 -28.62 -0.36 26.74
CA ASP A 384 -28.01 0.47 27.77
C ASP A 384 -26.63 -0.06 28.22
N GLU A 385 -26.48 -1.38 28.32
CA GLU A 385 -25.21 -2.05 28.64
C GLU A 385 -24.16 -1.79 27.56
N ILE A 386 -24.54 -2.00 26.30
CA ILE A 386 -23.65 -1.85 25.14
C ILE A 386 -23.28 -0.37 24.96
N LYS A 387 -24.27 0.52 25.02
CA LYS A 387 -24.08 1.97 24.84
C LYS A 387 -23.18 2.56 25.90
N THR A 388 -23.41 2.22 27.17
CA THR A 388 -22.57 2.71 28.29
C THR A 388 -21.10 2.36 28.08
N THR A 389 -20.82 1.21 27.46
CA THR A 389 -19.46 0.81 27.14
C THR A 389 -18.93 1.56 25.91
N MET A 390 -19.72 1.66 24.85
CA MET A 390 -19.35 2.40 23.64
C MET A 390 -19.06 3.89 23.92
N ASP A 391 -19.79 4.53 24.85
CA ASP A 391 -19.62 5.95 25.18
C ASP A 391 -18.29 6.26 25.90
N LYS A 392 -17.67 5.24 26.51
CA LYS A 392 -16.32 5.33 27.10
C LYS A 392 -15.20 5.32 26.06
N MET A 393 -15.50 4.95 24.82
CA MET A 393 -14.52 4.79 23.75
C MET A 393 -14.69 5.83 22.64
N ASN A 394 -13.64 5.97 21.82
CA ASN A 394 -13.70 6.71 20.57
C ASN A 394 -14.42 5.91 19.49
N GLN A 395 -15.74 6.07 19.40
CA GLN A 395 -16.62 5.29 18.52
C GLN A 395 -16.25 5.37 17.02
N PRO A 396 -15.92 6.55 16.43
CA PRO A 396 -15.56 6.65 15.02
C PRO A 396 -14.35 5.81 14.56
N MET A 397 -13.53 5.29 15.47
CA MET A 397 -12.40 4.43 15.14
C MET A 397 -12.77 2.95 14.94
N LEU A 398 -14.00 2.57 15.29
CA LEU A 398 -14.48 1.20 15.16
C LEU A 398 -14.62 0.82 13.68
N ALA A 399 -13.87 -0.21 13.29
CA ALA A 399 -13.87 -0.79 11.95
C ALA A 399 -14.62 -2.13 11.92
N HIS A 400 -14.73 -2.83 13.05
CA HIS A 400 -15.45 -4.10 13.13
C HIS A 400 -16.16 -4.22 14.47
N MET A 401 -17.41 -4.70 14.44
CA MET A 401 -18.19 -5.00 15.64
C MET A 401 -18.65 -6.45 15.60
N VAL A 402 -18.43 -7.17 16.70
CA VAL A 402 -18.72 -8.60 16.84
C VAL A 402 -19.52 -8.81 18.12
N PHE A 403 -20.74 -9.34 17.99
CA PHE A 403 -21.58 -9.76 19.11
C PHE A 403 -21.55 -11.28 19.24
N ARG A 404 -21.35 -11.78 20.46
CA ARG A 404 -21.25 -13.21 20.76
C ARG A 404 -22.09 -13.56 21.97
N HIS A 405 -22.78 -14.69 21.92
CA HIS A 405 -23.42 -15.30 23.08
C HIS A 405 -24.44 -14.38 23.80
N CYS A 406 -25.07 -13.46 23.07
CA CYS A 406 -26.02 -12.51 23.65
C CYS A 406 -27.43 -13.10 23.61
N PRO A 407 -28.02 -13.47 24.76
CA PRO A 407 -29.34 -14.08 24.83
C PRO A 407 -30.47 -13.11 24.47
N HIS A 408 -30.25 -11.80 24.59
CA HIS A 408 -31.21 -10.76 24.24
C HIS A 408 -30.47 -9.56 23.64
N LEU A 409 -30.07 -9.67 22.38
CA LEU A 409 -29.33 -8.63 21.67
C LEU A 409 -30.27 -7.54 21.14
N GLU A 410 -30.04 -6.31 21.59
CA GLU A 410 -30.66 -5.11 21.06
C GLU A 410 -29.61 -4.25 20.36
N MET A 411 -29.81 -4.00 19.06
CA MET A 411 -28.83 -3.27 18.28
C MET A 411 -28.79 -1.78 18.69
N PRO A 412 -27.63 -1.24 19.10
CA PRO A 412 -27.57 0.12 19.64
C PRO A 412 -27.71 1.19 18.54
N PRO A 413 -28.47 2.28 18.75
CA PRO A 413 -28.59 3.38 17.79
C PRO A 413 -27.26 4.07 17.45
N ASN A 414 -26.29 4.02 18.37
CA ASN A 414 -24.91 4.49 18.15
C ASN A 414 -24.21 3.81 16.96
N LEU A 415 -24.76 2.72 16.43
CA LEU A 415 -24.28 2.09 15.19
C LEU A 415 -24.14 3.11 14.06
N LYS A 416 -25.08 4.07 13.94
CA LYS A 416 -25.03 5.14 12.91
C LYS A 416 -23.84 6.09 13.04
N VAL A 417 -23.16 6.14 14.18
CA VAL A 417 -21.95 6.97 14.37
C VAL A 417 -20.73 6.29 13.77
N LEU A 418 -20.79 4.98 13.50
CA LEU A 418 -19.65 4.15 13.08
C LEU A 418 -19.37 4.28 11.57
N SER A 419 -18.96 5.47 11.15
CA SER A 419 -18.68 5.80 9.75
C SER A 419 -17.58 4.98 9.07
N ARG A 420 -16.73 4.33 9.85
CA ARG A 420 -15.61 3.49 9.39
C ARG A 420 -15.89 1.99 9.50
N LEU A 421 -17.11 1.59 9.86
CA LEU A 421 -17.46 0.19 10.00
C LEU A 421 -17.27 -0.55 8.67
N ILE A 422 -16.51 -1.64 8.69
CA ILE A 422 -16.18 -2.53 7.57
C ILE A 422 -16.96 -3.83 7.68
N GLY A 423 -17.14 -4.34 8.90
CA GLY A 423 -17.80 -5.60 9.19
C GLY A 423 -18.67 -5.56 10.42
N LEU A 424 -19.78 -6.32 10.38
CA LEU A 424 -20.64 -6.60 11.53
C LEU A 424 -20.88 -8.10 11.63
N LYS A 425 -20.62 -8.69 12.79
CA LYS A 425 -20.87 -10.11 13.03
C LYS A 425 -21.73 -10.32 14.27
N VAL A 426 -22.64 -11.27 14.19
CA VAL A 426 -23.43 -11.75 15.33
C VAL A 426 -23.34 -13.27 15.34
N TYR A 427 -22.84 -13.82 16.44
CA TYR A 427 -22.65 -15.25 16.63
C TYR A 427 -23.41 -15.76 17.86
N ASN A 428 -24.11 -16.88 17.70
CA ASN A 428 -24.78 -17.61 18.78
C ASN A 428 -25.58 -16.69 19.70
N SER A 429 -26.50 -15.92 19.14
CA SER A 429 -27.23 -14.86 19.85
C SER A 429 -28.68 -14.77 19.39
N THR A 430 -29.56 -14.22 20.23
CA THR A 430 -30.94 -13.92 19.85
C THR A 430 -31.10 -12.43 19.63
N ILE A 431 -31.46 -12.02 18.41
CA ILE A 431 -31.75 -10.62 18.10
C ILE A 431 -33.18 -10.34 18.57
N ALA A 432 -33.29 -9.59 19.66
CA ALA A 432 -34.57 -9.18 20.23
C ALA A 432 -35.10 -7.90 19.58
N ARG A 433 -34.21 -6.95 19.28
CA ARG A 433 -34.57 -5.65 18.69
C ARG A 433 -33.50 -5.15 17.74
N TRP A 434 -33.88 -4.83 16.51
CA TRP A 434 -33.02 -4.11 15.56
C TRP A 434 -33.89 -3.32 14.57
N GLU A 435 -34.16 -2.09 14.97
CA GLU A 435 -35.11 -1.19 14.32
C GLU A 435 -34.40 -0.14 13.44
N GLN A 436 -35.18 0.78 12.86
CA GLN A 436 -34.68 1.83 11.98
C GLN A 436 -33.76 2.85 12.69
N ASP A 437 -33.85 2.99 14.00
CA ASP A 437 -32.97 3.83 14.81
C ASP A 437 -31.50 3.34 14.77
N ALA A 438 -31.29 2.03 14.65
CA ALA A 438 -30.00 1.38 14.44
C ALA A 438 -29.83 0.82 13.01
N ALA A 439 -30.44 1.46 12.01
CA ALA A 439 -30.35 1.01 10.62
C ALA A 439 -28.94 1.12 10.03
N LEU A 440 -28.55 0.10 9.25
CA LEU A 440 -27.37 0.15 8.41
C LEU A 440 -27.68 0.89 7.13
N THR A 441 -27.23 2.14 7.03
CA THR A 441 -27.45 2.99 5.84
C THR A 441 -26.14 3.31 5.10
N ASN A 442 -26.18 3.57 3.80
CA ASN A 442 -25.04 4.04 3.00
C ASN A 442 -24.52 5.40 3.47
N THR A 443 -25.41 6.29 3.94
CA THR A 443 -25.03 7.60 4.49
C THR A 443 -24.08 7.46 5.69
N HIS A 444 -24.40 6.52 6.58
CA HIS A 444 -23.64 6.32 7.82
C HIS A 444 -22.57 5.23 7.72
N HIS A 445 -22.64 4.29 6.77
CA HIS A 445 -21.77 3.09 6.72
C HIS A 445 -21.21 2.84 5.32
N GLN A 446 -20.57 3.84 4.72
CA GLN A 446 -20.06 3.78 3.34
C GLN A 446 -18.97 2.72 3.09
N TYR A 447 -18.28 2.25 4.15
CA TYR A 447 -17.22 1.25 4.08
C TYR A 447 -17.68 -0.16 4.47
N LEU A 448 -18.93 -0.31 4.94
CA LEU A 448 -19.45 -1.57 5.39
C LEU A 448 -19.53 -2.54 4.21
N THR A 449 -18.85 -3.67 4.36
CA THR A 449 -18.54 -4.59 3.26
C THR A 449 -19.21 -5.93 3.45
N PHE A 450 -19.20 -6.44 4.70
CA PHE A 450 -19.78 -7.74 5.03
C PHE A 450 -20.59 -7.72 6.32
N MET A 451 -21.55 -8.63 6.41
CA MET A 451 -22.34 -8.89 7.61
C MET A 451 -22.65 -10.38 7.76
N PHE A 452 -22.29 -10.97 8.89
CA PHE A 452 -22.54 -12.40 9.15
C PHE A 452 -23.41 -12.58 10.39
N LEU A 453 -24.55 -13.26 10.22
CA LEU A 453 -25.44 -13.69 11.30
C LEU A 453 -25.42 -15.21 11.38
N VAL A 454 -24.76 -15.74 12.41
CA VAL A 454 -24.40 -17.15 12.50
C VAL A 454 -24.91 -17.75 13.82
N LYS A 455 -25.64 -18.87 13.76
CA LYS A 455 -26.35 -19.42 14.95
C LYS A 455 -27.25 -18.36 15.60
N VAL A 456 -27.96 -17.58 14.79
CA VAL A 456 -28.79 -16.46 15.27
C VAL A 456 -30.27 -16.81 15.25
N ASN A 457 -30.96 -16.47 16.34
CA ASN A 457 -32.41 -16.54 16.44
C ASN A 457 -33.03 -15.14 16.26
N MET A 458 -34.00 -15.01 15.34
CA MET A 458 -34.66 -13.74 15.00
C MET A 458 -36.08 -13.99 14.46
N THR A 459 -36.98 -13.02 14.60
CA THR A 459 -38.36 -13.14 14.10
C THR A 459 -38.48 -13.08 12.58
N GLY A 460 -37.53 -12.41 11.93
CA GLY A 460 -37.42 -12.21 10.49
C GLY A 460 -36.20 -11.35 10.18
N ILE A 461 -36.03 -10.92 8.93
CA ILE A 461 -34.99 -9.95 8.60
C ILE A 461 -35.26 -8.64 9.35
N PRO A 462 -34.32 -8.14 10.19
CA PRO A 462 -34.55 -6.95 10.99
C PRO A 462 -34.83 -5.68 10.19
N GLN A 463 -35.66 -4.78 10.73
CA GLN A 463 -36.00 -3.50 10.08
C GLN A 463 -34.79 -2.62 9.81
N GLY A 464 -33.75 -2.69 10.67
CA GLY A 464 -32.49 -2.01 10.44
C GLY A 464 -31.73 -2.42 9.17
N LEU A 465 -32.10 -3.54 8.54
CA LEU A 465 -31.57 -4.02 7.26
C LEU A 465 -32.48 -3.74 6.05
N LEU A 466 -33.69 -3.23 6.30
CA LEU A 466 -34.74 -3.03 5.30
C LEU A 466 -34.91 -1.56 4.91
N THR A 467 -33.85 -0.76 5.09
CA THR A 467 -33.81 0.64 4.67
C THR A 467 -33.63 0.79 3.16
N ASN A 468 -34.19 1.86 2.59
CA ASN A 468 -33.99 2.23 1.18
C ASN A 468 -32.59 2.80 0.92
N ASP A 469 -31.94 3.38 1.93
CA ASP A 469 -30.56 3.85 1.84
C ASP A 469 -29.57 2.74 2.20
N TYR A 470 -29.72 1.54 1.65
CA TYR A 470 -28.88 0.39 2.01
C TYR A 470 -27.39 0.60 1.63
N PRO A 471 -26.40 0.14 2.42
CA PRO A 471 -24.98 0.39 2.16
C PRO A 471 -24.52 -0.23 0.85
N LYS A 472 -24.04 0.60 -0.08
CA LYS A 472 -23.71 0.15 -1.46
C LYS A 472 -22.55 -0.84 -1.52
N ARG A 473 -21.68 -0.87 -0.50
CA ARG A 473 -20.54 -1.79 -0.40
C ARG A 473 -20.86 -3.06 0.38
N LEU A 474 -21.98 -3.11 1.11
CA LEU A 474 -22.39 -4.29 1.87
C LEU A 474 -22.91 -5.33 0.88
N THR A 475 -21.95 -6.10 0.35
CA THR A 475 -22.14 -7.02 -0.76
C THR A 475 -21.84 -8.45 -0.35
N ASP A 476 -21.49 -8.69 0.90
CA ASP A 476 -21.27 -10.02 1.45
C ASP A 476 -22.13 -10.23 2.69
N VAL A 477 -23.25 -10.93 2.51
CA VAL A 477 -24.25 -11.11 3.57
C VAL A 477 -24.49 -12.59 3.77
N GLU A 478 -24.32 -13.05 5.02
CA GLU A 478 -24.41 -14.46 5.36
C GLU A 478 -25.35 -14.68 6.54
N PHE A 479 -26.32 -15.57 6.35
CA PHE A 479 -27.21 -16.09 7.39
C PHE A 479 -27.01 -17.61 7.46
N SER A 480 -26.32 -18.06 8.50
CA SER A 480 -25.89 -19.46 8.63
C SER A 480 -26.41 -20.06 9.93
N THR A 481 -27.09 -21.19 9.85
CA THR A 481 -27.74 -21.84 11.01
C THR A 481 -28.70 -20.88 11.72
N THR A 482 -29.69 -20.36 10.99
CA THR A 482 -30.70 -19.44 11.54
C THR A 482 -32.09 -20.05 11.52
N ASN A 483 -33.04 -19.41 12.20
CA ASN A 483 -34.45 -19.84 12.20
C ASN A 483 -35.29 -19.22 11.07
N LEU A 484 -34.68 -18.56 10.07
CA LEU A 484 -35.40 -17.94 8.95
C LEU A 484 -36.12 -18.99 8.09
N THR A 485 -37.35 -18.64 7.69
CA THR A 485 -38.19 -19.45 6.79
C THR A 485 -38.66 -18.68 5.55
N THR A 486 -38.62 -17.34 5.59
CA THR A 486 -39.08 -16.45 4.51
C THR A 486 -38.15 -15.23 4.41
N LEU A 487 -38.24 -14.50 3.29
CA LEU A 487 -37.57 -13.22 3.06
C LEU A 487 -38.62 -12.17 2.64
N PRO A 488 -38.40 -10.87 2.92
CA PRO A 488 -39.31 -9.82 2.48
C PRO A 488 -39.40 -9.71 0.94
N ASP A 489 -40.60 -9.49 0.41
CA ASP A 489 -40.85 -9.48 -1.04
C ASP A 489 -40.16 -8.32 -1.77
N ASP A 490 -39.97 -7.20 -1.08
CA ASP A 490 -39.35 -5.96 -1.61
C ASP A 490 -37.82 -5.93 -1.46
N LEU A 491 -37.20 -7.01 -0.96
CA LEU A 491 -35.75 -7.05 -0.68
C LEU A 491 -34.92 -6.76 -1.93
N HIS A 492 -35.38 -7.22 -3.09
CA HIS A 492 -34.75 -6.99 -4.40
C HIS A 492 -34.72 -5.52 -4.84
N MET A 493 -35.57 -4.66 -4.25
CA MET A 493 -35.58 -3.22 -4.51
C MET A 493 -34.58 -2.47 -3.62
N LYS A 494 -34.20 -3.06 -2.48
CA LYS A 494 -33.36 -2.42 -1.44
C LYS A 494 -31.91 -2.89 -1.51
N TRP A 495 -31.68 -4.18 -1.71
CA TRP A 495 -30.34 -4.78 -1.68
C TRP A 495 -29.67 -4.75 -3.05
N PRO A 496 -28.33 -4.64 -3.11
CA PRO A 496 -27.60 -4.49 -4.36
C PRO A 496 -27.55 -5.80 -5.16
N LYS A 497 -27.71 -5.68 -6.48
CA LYS A 497 -27.51 -6.80 -7.43
C LYS A 497 -26.07 -7.29 -7.41
N GLY A 498 -25.87 -8.58 -7.72
CA GLY A 498 -24.54 -9.16 -7.82
C GLY A 498 -23.82 -9.37 -6.49
N MET A 499 -24.53 -9.23 -5.37
CA MET A 499 -23.98 -9.51 -4.05
C MET A 499 -23.73 -11.01 -3.82
N VAL A 500 -22.93 -11.30 -2.80
CA VAL A 500 -22.78 -12.61 -2.16
C VAL A 500 -23.87 -12.71 -1.10
N LEU A 501 -24.77 -13.67 -1.27
CA LEU A 501 -25.81 -14.00 -0.31
C LEU A 501 -25.70 -15.47 0.07
N VAL A 502 -25.46 -15.73 1.34
CA VAL A 502 -25.39 -17.07 1.91
C VAL A 502 -26.57 -17.24 2.86
N LEU A 503 -27.38 -18.27 2.61
CA LEU A 503 -28.56 -18.67 3.38
C LEU A 503 -28.42 -20.17 3.62
N GLU A 504 -27.67 -20.58 4.64
CA GLU A 504 -27.28 -21.99 4.84
C GLU A 504 -27.81 -22.53 6.15
N ARG A 505 -28.26 -23.80 6.15
CA ARG A 505 -28.86 -24.43 7.35
C ARG A 505 -29.94 -23.55 7.98
N ALA A 506 -30.67 -22.81 7.15
CA ALA A 506 -31.88 -22.13 7.56
C ALA A 506 -33.06 -23.10 7.37
N LYS A 507 -34.26 -22.69 7.80
CA LYS A 507 -35.45 -23.56 7.81
C LYS A 507 -36.29 -23.38 6.52
N PHE A 508 -35.65 -23.08 5.38
CA PHE A 508 -36.35 -22.81 4.11
C PHE A 508 -36.81 -24.10 3.43
N LYS A 509 -38.12 -24.31 3.30
CA LYS A 509 -38.66 -25.48 2.57
C LYS A 509 -38.74 -25.30 1.05
N LYS A 510 -38.66 -24.05 0.58
CA LYS A 510 -38.69 -23.66 -0.84
C LYS A 510 -37.78 -22.46 -1.04
N VAL A 511 -37.35 -22.22 -2.27
CA VAL A 511 -36.68 -20.96 -2.62
C VAL A 511 -37.68 -19.80 -2.51
N PRO A 512 -37.39 -18.74 -1.74
CA PRO A 512 -38.23 -17.54 -1.70
C PRO A 512 -38.33 -16.83 -3.06
N GLU A 513 -39.54 -16.38 -3.42
CA GLU A 513 -39.82 -15.69 -4.69
C GLU A 513 -38.94 -14.46 -4.94
N VAL A 514 -38.60 -13.73 -3.88
CA VAL A 514 -37.73 -12.54 -4.00
C VAL A 514 -36.34 -12.86 -4.54
N LEU A 515 -35.82 -14.08 -4.34
CA LEU A 515 -34.50 -14.47 -4.86
C LEU A 515 -34.46 -14.54 -6.38
N LYS A 516 -35.60 -14.79 -7.04
CA LYS A 516 -35.71 -14.74 -8.51
C LYS A 516 -35.41 -13.34 -9.06
N HIS A 517 -35.73 -12.31 -8.29
CA HIS A 517 -35.62 -10.91 -8.70
C HIS A 517 -34.37 -10.20 -8.15
N LEU A 518 -33.81 -10.68 -7.04
CA LEU A 518 -32.65 -10.07 -6.37
C LEU A 518 -31.36 -10.13 -7.23
N GLN A 519 -31.26 -11.07 -8.18
CA GLN A 519 -30.13 -11.22 -9.10
C GLN A 519 -28.78 -11.34 -8.35
N VAL A 520 -28.72 -12.28 -7.42
CA VAL A 520 -27.57 -12.55 -6.55
C VAL A 520 -26.38 -13.06 -7.36
N GLY A 521 -25.21 -12.46 -7.19
CA GLY A 521 -24.03 -12.86 -7.96
C GLY A 521 -23.45 -14.20 -7.49
N TYR A 522 -23.52 -14.42 -6.19
CA TYR A 522 -23.09 -15.65 -5.56
C TYR A 522 -24.16 -16.07 -4.54
N LEU A 523 -24.80 -17.21 -4.79
CA LEU A 523 -25.82 -17.75 -3.90
C LEU A 523 -25.30 -19.02 -3.21
N GLY A 524 -25.20 -18.99 -1.89
CA GLY A 524 -25.06 -20.19 -1.05
C GLY A 524 -26.42 -20.53 -0.45
N PHE A 525 -26.99 -21.69 -0.80
CA PHE A 525 -28.31 -22.13 -0.33
C PHE A 525 -28.25 -23.56 0.21
N ASN A 526 -27.15 -23.91 0.87
CA ASN A 526 -26.85 -25.28 1.30
C ASN A 526 -27.69 -25.70 2.52
N ASP A 527 -27.98 -26.99 2.63
CA ASP A 527 -28.62 -27.64 3.79
C ASP A 527 -29.97 -27.00 4.23
N ASN A 528 -30.79 -26.51 3.30
CA ASN A 528 -32.11 -25.92 3.64
C ASN A 528 -33.28 -26.91 3.53
N ASN A 529 -33.07 -28.09 2.92
CA ASN A 529 -34.10 -29.07 2.60
C ASN A 529 -35.06 -28.63 1.47
N VAL A 530 -34.50 -28.09 0.38
CA VAL A 530 -35.26 -27.69 -0.82
C VAL A 530 -35.08 -28.67 -1.98
N SER A 531 -36.17 -29.04 -2.65
CA SER A 531 -36.13 -29.88 -3.85
C SER A 531 -36.20 -29.07 -5.15
N ASP A 532 -37.05 -28.04 -5.17
CA ASP A 532 -37.41 -27.32 -6.40
C ASP A 532 -36.61 -26.01 -6.50
N ILE A 533 -35.80 -25.89 -7.56
CA ILE A 533 -34.94 -24.73 -7.78
C ILE A 533 -35.40 -23.97 -9.02
N PRO A 534 -35.75 -22.67 -8.90
CA PRO A 534 -36.20 -21.87 -10.03
C PRO A 534 -35.06 -21.50 -10.99
N ILE A 535 -35.35 -21.47 -12.29
CA ILE A 535 -34.39 -21.18 -13.36
C ILE A 535 -33.78 -19.77 -13.25
N GLU A 536 -34.55 -18.83 -12.69
CA GLU A 536 -34.19 -17.41 -12.55
C GLU A 536 -32.93 -17.21 -11.70
N ILE A 537 -32.60 -18.16 -10.81
CA ILE A 537 -31.35 -18.13 -10.02
C ILE A 537 -30.11 -18.30 -10.92
N PHE A 538 -30.25 -19.02 -12.03
CA PHE A 538 -29.17 -19.28 -12.98
C PHE A 538 -29.17 -18.28 -14.13
N SER A 539 -30.33 -17.72 -14.47
CA SER A 539 -30.58 -17.00 -15.72
C SER A 539 -30.60 -15.47 -15.55
N HIS A 540 -29.51 -14.91 -15.02
CA HIS A 540 -29.35 -13.45 -14.93
C HIS A 540 -27.86 -13.02 -15.07
N PRO A 541 -27.57 -11.79 -15.53
CA PRO A 541 -26.21 -11.39 -15.95
C PRO A 541 -25.19 -11.31 -14.81
N TYR A 542 -25.68 -11.26 -13.57
CA TYR A 542 -24.85 -11.24 -12.38
C TYR A 542 -24.52 -12.64 -11.85
N ALA A 543 -25.26 -13.69 -12.23
CA ALA A 543 -25.09 -15.03 -11.69
C ALA A 543 -23.67 -15.53 -12.00
N ARG A 544 -22.88 -15.81 -10.96
CA ARG A 544 -21.50 -16.33 -11.07
C ARG A 544 -21.37 -17.70 -10.46
N SER A 545 -22.01 -17.93 -9.31
CA SER A 545 -21.92 -19.21 -8.61
C SER A 545 -23.18 -19.50 -7.81
N VAL A 546 -23.64 -20.75 -7.88
CA VAL A 546 -24.83 -21.23 -7.16
C VAL A 546 -24.47 -22.53 -6.44
N TRP A 547 -24.52 -22.53 -5.11
CA TRP A 547 -24.19 -23.68 -4.27
C TRP A 547 -25.45 -24.15 -3.56
N LEU A 548 -25.81 -25.43 -3.76
CA LEU A 548 -27.06 -26.05 -3.34
C LEU A 548 -26.81 -27.38 -2.60
N ASN A 549 -25.64 -27.53 -2.00
CA ASN A 549 -25.19 -28.77 -1.38
C ASN A 549 -26.15 -29.23 -0.27
N GLY A 550 -26.26 -30.55 -0.07
CA GLY A 550 -27.04 -31.16 1.01
C GLY A 550 -28.55 -30.96 0.92
N ASN A 551 -29.03 -30.43 -0.20
CA ASN A 551 -30.46 -30.36 -0.50
C ASN A 551 -30.92 -31.59 -1.28
N PRO A 552 -32.16 -32.08 -1.07
CA PRO A 552 -32.73 -33.25 -1.75
C PRO A 552 -33.18 -32.94 -3.20
N ILE A 553 -32.30 -32.33 -3.98
CA ILE A 553 -32.55 -31.93 -5.36
C ILE A 553 -32.47 -33.18 -6.25
N THR A 554 -33.54 -33.44 -6.99
CA THR A 554 -33.62 -34.55 -7.96
C THR A 554 -33.40 -34.09 -9.40
N HIS A 555 -33.80 -32.86 -9.74
CA HIS A 555 -33.66 -32.27 -11.06
C HIS A 555 -33.24 -30.81 -10.95
N LEU A 556 -32.44 -30.34 -11.91
CA LEU A 556 -32.16 -28.91 -12.08
C LEU A 556 -33.13 -28.34 -13.12
N PRO A 557 -33.48 -27.05 -13.04
CA PRO A 557 -34.47 -26.47 -13.95
C PRO A 557 -33.96 -26.41 -15.38
N ASP A 558 -34.88 -26.63 -16.32
CA ASP A 558 -34.66 -26.39 -17.75
C ASP A 558 -34.71 -24.89 -18.08
N GLY A 559 -34.02 -24.50 -19.15
CA GLY A 559 -33.99 -23.13 -19.64
C GLY A 559 -32.63 -22.70 -20.17
N SER A 560 -32.49 -21.39 -20.41
CA SER A 560 -31.25 -20.81 -20.92
C SER A 560 -30.44 -20.18 -19.81
N VAL A 561 -29.19 -20.59 -19.66
CA VAL A 561 -28.23 -20.05 -18.69
C VAL A 561 -27.24 -19.12 -19.40
N LEU A 562 -26.82 -18.05 -18.72
CA LEU A 562 -25.86 -17.09 -19.28
C LEU A 562 -24.41 -17.52 -19.02
N SER A 563 -23.50 -17.14 -19.90
CA SER A 563 -22.05 -17.39 -19.77
C SER A 563 -21.39 -16.71 -18.56
N SER A 564 -22.13 -15.86 -17.85
CA SER A 564 -21.71 -15.30 -16.58
C SER A 564 -21.62 -16.36 -15.48
N LEU A 565 -22.45 -17.43 -15.54
CA LEU A 565 -22.47 -18.50 -14.54
C LEU A 565 -21.26 -19.41 -14.73
N LEU A 566 -20.40 -19.45 -13.72
CA LEU A 566 -19.12 -20.18 -13.80
C LEU A 566 -19.10 -21.46 -12.97
N ARG A 567 -19.99 -21.58 -11.99
CA ARG A 567 -19.97 -22.68 -11.01
C ARG A 567 -21.35 -23.03 -10.49
N VAL A 568 -21.63 -24.33 -10.52
CA VAL A 568 -22.77 -24.92 -9.82
C VAL A 568 -22.25 -26.03 -8.90
N ARG A 569 -22.76 -26.08 -7.67
CA ARG A 569 -22.46 -27.17 -6.73
C ARG A 569 -23.75 -27.79 -6.20
N VAL A 570 -23.84 -29.10 -6.30
CA VAL A 570 -24.96 -29.95 -5.86
C VAL A 570 -24.43 -31.17 -5.12
N ILE A 571 -23.45 -30.96 -4.24
CA ILE A 571 -22.79 -32.05 -3.48
C ILE A 571 -23.81 -32.66 -2.52
N ASN A 572 -23.81 -33.99 -2.39
CA ASN A 572 -24.73 -34.75 -1.53
C ASN A 572 -26.22 -34.45 -1.87
N SER A 573 -26.54 -34.40 -3.16
CA SER A 573 -27.92 -34.29 -3.67
C SER A 573 -28.31 -35.56 -4.44
N ASN A 574 -29.56 -35.64 -4.89
CA ASN A 574 -30.12 -36.83 -5.55
C ASN A 574 -30.13 -36.72 -7.09
N ILE A 575 -29.27 -35.88 -7.66
CA ILE A 575 -29.19 -35.69 -9.12
C ILE A 575 -28.51 -36.89 -9.81
N SER A 576 -29.05 -37.28 -10.96
CA SER A 576 -28.56 -38.37 -11.81
C SER A 576 -28.38 -37.92 -13.26
N VAL A 577 -27.79 -38.75 -14.12
CA VAL A 577 -27.61 -38.45 -15.55
C VAL A 577 -28.94 -38.18 -16.26
N GLU A 578 -30.01 -38.91 -15.93
CA GLU A 578 -31.33 -38.80 -16.57
C GLU A 578 -32.04 -37.49 -16.26
N THR A 579 -31.64 -36.84 -15.17
CA THR A 579 -32.27 -35.63 -14.61
C THR A 579 -31.49 -34.35 -14.93
N LEU A 580 -30.49 -34.42 -15.82
CA LEU A 580 -29.67 -33.28 -16.20
C LEU A 580 -30.38 -32.41 -17.25
N PRO A 581 -30.43 -31.07 -17.06
CA PRO A 581 -31.05 -30.17 -18.03
C PRO A 581 -30.14 -29.97 -19.25
N GLU A 582 -30.73 -29.68 -20.42
CA GLU A 582 -30.01 -29.61 -21.71
C GLU A 582 -28.87 -28.58 -21.74
N TRP A 583 -29.04 -27.45 -21.05
CA TRP A 583 -28.04 -26.37 -21.02
C TRP A 583 -26.72 -26.80 -20.36
N LEU A 584 -26.79 -27.77 -19.44
CA LEU A 584 -25.66 -28.19 -18.63
C LEU A 584 -24.56 -28.87 -19.48
N PRO A 585 -24.83 -29.98 -20.19
CA PRO A 585 -23.83 -30.63 -21.04
C PRO A 585 -23.53 -29.83 -22.32
N SER A 586 -24.50 -29.10 -22.87
CA SER A 586 -24.35 -28.44 -24.18
C SER A 586 -23.49 -27.18 -24.10
N THR A 587 -23.77 -26.29 -23.16
CA THR A 587 -23.19 -24.94 -23.09
C THR A 587 -22.38 -24.73 -21.82
N PHE A 588 -22.88 -25.10 -20.65
CA PHE A 588 -22.27 -24.76 -19.37
C PHE A 588 -20.92 -25.45 -19.13
N LEU A 589 -20.86 -26.78 -19.28
CA LEU A 589 -19.63 -27.55 -19.03
C LEU A 589 -18.46 -27.19 -19.97
N THR A 590 -18.67 -26.35 -20.99
CA THR A 590 -17.59 -25.88 -21.88
C THR A 590 -16.77 -24.73 -21.30
N HIS A 591 -17.33 -23.95 -20.38
CA HIS A 591 -16.71 -22.73 -19.84
C HIS A 591 -16.83 -22.62 -18.31
N ALA A 592 -17.56 -23.54 -17.70
CA ALA A 592 -17.91 -23.53 -16.29
C ALA A 592 -17.79 -24.94 -15.69
N SER A 593 -17.96 -25.04 -14.37
CA SER A 593 -17.76 -26.29 -13.63
C SER A 593 -18.98 -26.67 -12.81
N LEU A 594 -19.35 -27.95 -12.88
CA LEU A 594 -20.30 -28.59 -11.97
C LEU A 594 -19.52 -29.43 -10.95
N ASN A 595 -19.77 -29.23 -9.66
CA ASN A 595 -19.37 -30.21 -8.64
C ASN A 595 -20.61 -30.93 -8.09
N ALA A 596 -20.62 -32.24 -8.25
CA ALA A 596 -21.72 -33.13 -7.86
C ALA A 596 -21.21 -34.31 -6.99
N GLY A 597 -20.13 -34.12 -6.22
CA GLY A 597 -19.63 -35.17 -5.31
C GLY A 597 -20.73 -35.77 -4.42
N GLY A 598 -20.70 -37.08 -4.21
CA GLY A 598 -21.66 -37.76 -3.34
C GLY A 598 -23.08 -37.92 -3.92
N THR A 599 -23.27 -37.64 -5.21
CA THR A 599 -24.55 -37.81 -5.91
C THR A 599 -24.62 -39.12 -6.72
N PRO A 600 -25.83 -39.61 -7.05
CA PRO A 600 -26.01 -40.71 -8.02
C PRO A 600 -25.33 -40.46 -9.36
N LEU A 601 -25.31 -39.22 -9.86
CA LEU A 601 -24.58 -38.81 -11.06
C LEU A 601 -23.10 -39.20 -10.98
N CYS A 602 -22.43 -38.89 -9.86
CA CYS A 602 -21.02 -39.22 -9.69
C CYS A 602 -20.76 -40.72 -9.50
N ALA A 603 -21.70 -41.46 -8.89
CA ALA A 603 -21.65 -42.91 -8.84
C ALA A 603 -21.75 -43.52 -10.25
N GLN A 604 -22.65 -43.02 -11.10
CA GLN A 604 -22.80 -43.44 -12.50
C GLN A 604 -21.54 -43.12 -13.31
N ILE A 605 -20.97 -41.92 -13.16
CA ILE A 605 -19.69 -41.55 -13.80
C ILE A 605 -18.56 -42.50 -13.36
N ALA A 606 -18.50 -42.85 -12.08
CA ALA A 606 -17.49 -43.78 -11.56
C ALA A 606 -17.69 -45.21 -12.11
N ALA A 607 -18.94 -45.69 -12.20
CA ALA A 607 -19.25 -46.98 -12.80
C ALA A 607 -18.86 -47.03 -14.28
N LEU A 608 -19.14 -45.95 -15.03
CA LEU A 608 -18.71 -45.80 -16.42
C LEU A 608 -17.17 -45.80 -16.56
N LYS A 609 -16.46 -45.13 -15.63
CA LYS A 609 -14.98 -45.15 -15.58
C LYS A 609 -14.44 -46.56 -15.34
N ALA A 610 -15.07 -47.32 -14.46
CA ALA A 610 -14.67 -48.68 -14.12
C ALA A 610 -14.99 -49.68 -15.25
N ALA A 611 -16.06 -49.46 -16.00
CA ALA A 611 -16.51 -50.33 -17.09
C ALA A 611 -15.76 -50.14 -18.42
N ALA A 612 -14.66 -49.37 -18.46
CA ALA A 612 -13.99 -48.93 -19.68
C ALA A 612 -13.60 -50.07 -20.63
N GLY A 613 -14.43 -50.28 -21.66
CA GLY A 613 -14.14 -51.07 -22.85
C GLY A 613 -14.39 -50.33 -24.18
N ASP A 614 -15.30 -49.34 -24.23
CA ASP A 614 -15.47 -48.54 -25.45
C ASP A 614 -16.15 -47.17 -25.18
N MET A 615 -15.36 -46.09 -25.20
CA MET A 615 -15.86 -44.72 -25.03
C MET A 615 -16.53 -44.16 -26.30
N THR A 616 -16.44 -44.88 -27.43
CA THR A 616 -16.99 -44.43 -28.71
C THR A 616 -18.53 -44.56 -28.80
N ALA A 617 -19.14 -45.33 -27.88
CA ALA A 617 -20.58 -45.49 -27.77
C ALA A 617 -21.30 -44.37 -26.99
N LEU A 618 -20.56 -43.49 -26.30
CA LEU A 618 -21.15 -42.39 -25.54
C LEU A 618 -21.49 -41.21 -26.47
N GLY A 619 -22.75 -40.79 -26.47
CA GLY A 619 -23.18 -39.59 -27.18
C GLY A 619 -22.39 -38.34 -26.73
N PRO A 620 -22.23 -37.32 -27.60
CA PRO A 620 -21.32 -36.19 -27.36
C PRO A 620 -21.67 -35.36 -26.11
N GLN A 621 -22.93 -35.33 -25.71
CA GLN A 621 -23.37 -34.65 -24.49
C GLN A 621 -22.96 -35.43 -23.22
N LEU A 622 -23.09 -36.74 -23.23
CA LEU A 622 -22.76 -37.60 -22.09
C LEU A 622 -21.23 -37.70 -21.88
N ALA A 623 -20.45 -37.68 -22.97
CA ALA A 623 -19.00 -37.58 -22.91
C ALA A 623 -18.54 -36.31 -22.18
N LYS A 624 -19.15 -35.15 -22.46
CA LYS A 624 -18.84 -33.89 -21.77
C LYS A 624 -19.13 -33.95 -20.27
N VAL A 625 -20.23 -34.59 -19.87
CA VAL A 625 -20.58 -34.80 -18.46
C VAL A 625 -19.52 -35.64 -17.78
N TYR A 626 -19.13 -36.75 -18.41
CA TYR A 626 -18.12 -37.66 -17.89
C TYR A 626 -16.73 -37.01 -17.70
N GLU A 627 -16.32 -36.14 -18.61
CA GLU A 627 -15.02 -35.45 -18.57
C GLU A 627 -14.99 -34.26 -17.61
N ASN A 628 -16.06 -33.45 -17.57
CA ASN A 628 -16.02 -32.11 -16.96
C ASN A 628 -16.77 -32.00 -15.62
N VAL A 629 -17.53 -33.00 -15.21
CA VAL A 629 -18.17 -33.01 -13.88
C VAL A 629 -17.16 -33.40 -12.81
N ILE A 630 -17.06 -32.54 -11.78
CA ILE A 630 -16.20 -32.75 -10.63
C ILE A 630 -16.97 -33.61 -9.61
N CYS A 631 -16.39 -34.76 -9.24
CA CYS A 631 -16.98 -35.70 -8.30
C CYS A 631 -16.29 -35.73 -6.92
N THR A 632 -15.53 -34.69 -6.60
CA THR A 632 -14.86 -34.59 -5.29
C THR A 632 -15.88 -34.25 -4.21
N VAL A 633 -16.07 -35.19 -3.27
CA VAL A 633 -16.74 -34.91 -2.00
C VAL A 633 -15.77 -34.09 -1.17
N LEU A 634 -16.15 -32.85 -0.84
CA LEU A 634 -15.37 -32.04 0.10
C LEU A 634 -15.49 -32.70 1.48
N THR A 635 -14.36 -33.20 2.00
CA THR A 635 -14.27 -33.70 3.37
C THR A 635 -14.16 -32.50 4.32
N GLY A 636 -15.21 -32.27 5.12
CA GLY A 636 -15.32 -31.14 6.05
C GLY A 636 -16.66 -30.42 5.94
N ASP A 637 -16.76 -29.29 6.64
CA ASP A 637 -17.93 -28.41 6.62
C ASP A 637 -18.24 -27.92 5.19
N LEU A 638 -19.40 -28.29 4.65
CA LEU A 638 -19.87 -27.90 3.31
C LEU A 638 -20.24 -26.40 3.21
N PHE A 639 -19.96 -25.61 4.26
CA PHE A 639 -20.30 -24.18 4.33
C PHE A 639 -19.61 -23.40 3.26
N THR A 640 -20.38 -22.45 2.76
CA THR A 640 -19.96 -21.66 1.64
C THR A 640 -18.88 -20.68 2.05
N TYR A 641 -19.09 -19.99 3.17
CA TYR A 641 -18.21 -19.00 3.78
C TYR A 641 -18.53 -18.85 5.28
N TYR A 642 -17.57 -18.30 6.04
CA TYR A 642 -17.45 -18.38 7.50
C TYR A 642 -17.76 -19.77 8.11
N PRO A 643 -16.80 -20.71 8.13
CA PRO A 643 -17.06 -22.05 8.66
C PRO A 643 -17.40 -21.97 10.16
N LEU A 644 -18.54 -22.56 10.53
CA LEU A 644 -18.99 -22.70 11.93
C LEU A 644 -17.88 -23.30 12.80
N THR A 645 -17.10 -24.22 12.23
CA THR A 645 -15.95 -24.84 12.88
C THR A 645 -14.81 -23.89 13.25
N LEU A 646 -14.63 -22.73 12.58
CA LEU A 646 -13.66 -21.73 13.04
C LEU A 646 -14.11 -21.12 14.36
N GLU A 647 -15.40 -20.85 14.53
CA GLU A 647 -15.92 -20.36 15.81
C GLU A 647 -15.86 -21.41 16.90
N ASP A 648 -16.22 -22.65 16.58
CA ASP A 648 -16.16 -23.74 17.56
C ASP A 648 -14.71 -23.98 18.03
N LYS A 649 -13.71 -23.82 17.15
CA LYS A 649 -12.28 -23.82 17.51
C LYS A 649 -11.88 -22.62 18.38
N TYR A 650 -12.35 -21.41 18.05
CA TYR A 650 -12.08 -20.22 18.85
C TYR A 650 -12.65 -20.36 20.28
N ASN A 651 -13.81 -21.01 20.41
CA ASN A 651 -14.43 -21.31 21.69
C ASN A 651 -13.67 -22.39 22.49
N ALA A 652 -13.07 -23.38 21.80
CA ALA A 652 -12.25 -24.42 22.44
C ALA A 652 -10.81 -23.97 22.76
N GLY A 653 -10.31 -22.92 22.09
CA GLY A 653 -8.90 -22.51 22.09
C GLY A 653 -8.44 -21.57 23.20
N ASN A 654 -9.31 -21.13 24.12
CA ASN A 654 -8.92 -20.26 25.23
C ASN A 654 -8.05 -20.96 26.31
N THR A 655 -7.59 -22.19 26.07
CA THR A 655 -6.60 -22.90 26.89
C THR A 655 -5.23 -23.10 26.23
N ALA A 656 -4.95 -22.57 25.03
CA ALA A 656 -3.62 -22.69 24.44
C ALA A 656 -3.20 -21.43 23.67
N LEU A 657 -2.45 -20.60 24.39
CA LEU A 657 -1.39 -19.69 23.94
C LEU A 657 -1.20 -19.49 22.42
N ILE A 658 -1.32 -18.21 22.05
CA ILE A 658 -0.58 -17.57 20.98
C ILE A 658 0.91 -17.88 21.18
N SER A 659 1.46 -18.78 20.37
CA SER A 659 2.91 -18.89 20.14
C SER A 659 3.19 -19.58 18.80
N LEU A 660 3.33 -18.77 17.74
CA LEU A 660 4.50 -18.68 16.84
C LEU A 660 4.16 -17.81 15.63
#